data_AF-A0A5B8A7B1-F1
#
_entry.id   AF-A0A5B8A7B1-F1
#
_cell.length_a   1.000
_cell.length_b   1.000
_cell.length_c   1.000
_cell.angle_alpha   90.00
_cell.angle_beta   90.00
_cell.angle_gamma   90.00
#
_symmetry.space_group_name_H-M   'P 1'
#
loop_
_entity.id
_entity.type
_entity.pdbx_description
1 polymer ?
#
loop_
_entity_poly.entity_id
_entity_poly.type
_entity_poly.pdbx_seq_one_letter_code
_entity_poly.pdbx_strand_id
1 'polypeptide(L)'
;MNLAVLLLKCKNEPRVTTLTRDRVHQLTTNVAGYLQDQSGGREALEFRVFDWFELPQTSDDWNALQFNAGATVVPLVEQGLGVDLSPYGHFVLVIDKADAHSAAWNTPGPLKYNHMAAQSLNPAILGHELGHMYGATHANLDTPTAALPFQEYGDQYCIMGHEGNKFTFEEEPLHAVGGPGMTASTLIGCGWLDLAQPHVTHDLRGALSLPPHQATVALTPLQGAPPTAYAGSPVVALADSLAGSQRLLVEYRARQGWDQGFPNGAPGRVLAHLTNGAKPGASTLLIGAMMAQAGAQMYLPQAAVTVKVAAYDAGNNAVTLAFSRLNPQLAHVFSGGDGVIYAVMDNGDLMWFRHDGRTDGSFRWTDNNPRKVGTGWNVKHVFSGGDGVIYAITPNNDLLWYRHEGRGDGSFRWADNAGRKVGVGWNMKHVFSGGDGILYAINDNNDLLWFRHDGRGDGSFRWTDNNPRKVGTGWNMKQVFAGSEGVIYAINDADDLLWFRHDGRNDGSFRWADDKARKVGTGWNLEHVLSGGDGVIYGFNQDADLLWFKHEGRADGSFRWAADKARKVGAGWGFSHVMYALTTTGDLLWYRHEGRSDGSFRWAFEDGKKVSTGWNYKRIFSGGNGVLYGVTDTGDLMWHRHEGRGVASLKWTDNKPRKVGVGWNMKHVFSGGDGILYAINDNNDLLWFRHDGRDDGSFQWADTKARKVGTGWDMKHVFSGGDGIIYAVNQTDELLWFRHDGRHDGSFQWADTKARKVGTGWNMKQVFAGGGGVIYAINAANDLLWFRHEGRSDGSFRWADTKARKIGTGWNMKQVLSD
;
A
#
# COMPACT_ATOMS: atom_id res chain seq x y z
N MET A 1 25.63 -26.47 22.51
CA MET A 1 25.64 -25.41 23.56
C MET A 1 25.72 -26.08 24.93
N ASN A 2 26.52 -25.58 25.88
CA ASN A 2 26.59 -26.09 27.25
C ASN A 2 25.83 -25.17 28.21
N LEU A 3 24.76 -25.67 28.83
CA LEU A 3 23.82 -24.94 29.68
C LEU A 3 23.86 -25.42 31.14
N ALA A 4 24.09 -24.49 32.08
CA ALA A 4 23.89 -24.75 33.50
C ALA A 4 22.52 -24.22 33.94
N VAL A 5 21.70 -25.08 34.53
CA VAL A 5 20.42 -24.66 35.15
C VAL A 5 20.61 -24.62 36.66
N LEU A 6 20.59 -23.41 37.22
CA LEU A 6 20.84 -23.14 38.63
C LEU A 6 19.50 -22.91 39.33
N LEU A 7 19.22 -23.71 40.37
CA LEU A 7 17.99 -23.61 41.15
C LEU A 7 18.27 -22.81 42.42
N LEU A 8 17.64 -21.66 42.56
CA LEU A 8 18.02 -20.62 43.52
C LEU A 8 16.86 -20.28 44.45
N LYS A 9 17.17 -20.08 45.73
CA LYS A 9 16.27 -19.46 46.71
C LYS A 9 17.02 -18.42 47.53
N CYS A 10 16.34 -17.37 47.99
CA CYS A 10 16.95 -16.33 48.83
C CYS A 10 16.98 -16.76 50.32
N LYS A 11 17.97 -16.30 51.09
CA LYS A 11 18.16 -16.70 52.50
C LYS A 11 16.99 -16.33 53.42
N ASN A 12 16.30 -15.23 53.14
CA ASN A 12 15.23 -14.70 53.99
C ASN A 12 13.82 -15.08 53.52
N GLU A 13 13.69 -15.93 52.51
CA GLU A 13 12.39 -16.26 51.92
C GLU A 13 12.29 -17.76 51.62
N PRO A 14 11.24 -18.45 52.10
CA PRO A 14 11.02 -19.84 51.75
C PRO A 14 10.62 -19.95 50.27
N ARG A 15 10.91 -21.11 49.69
CA ARG A 15 10.42 -21.49 48.36
C ARG A 15 8.89 -21.47 48.33
N VAL A 16 8.32 -20.99 47.24
CA VAL A 16 6.87 -20.91 47.02
C VAL A 16 6.36 -22.01 46.10
N THR A 17 7.23 -22.63 45.31
CA THR A 17 6.87 -23.76 44.43
C THR A 17 7.26 -25.12 45.02
N THR A 18 6.60 -26.18 44.53
CA THR A 18 6.96 -27.59 44.81
C THR A 18 7.95 -28.16 43.77
N LEU A 19 8.55 -27.31 42.94
CA LEU A 19 9.40 -27.69 41.82
C LEU A 19 10.61 -28.51 42.27
N THR A 20 10.79 -29.71 41.74
CA THR A 20 11.94 -30.57 42.05
C THR A 20 13.03 -30.44 40.99
N ARG A 21 14.28 -30.76 41.35
CA ARG A 21 15.38 -30.84 40.38
C ARG A 21 15.05 -31.79 39.23
N ASP A 22 14.48 -32.94 39.53
CA ASP A 22 14.07 -33.92 38.52
C ASP A 22 13.00 -33.37 37.57
N ARG A 23 12.05 -32.59 38.10
CA ARG A 23 11.05 -31.94 37.25
C ARG A 23 11.70 -30.92 36.32
N VAL A 24 12.63 -30.08 36.81
CA VAL A 24 13.37 -29.14 35.95
C VAL A 24 14.23 -29.86 34.92
N HIS A 25 14.84 -30.98 35.29
CA HIS A 25 15.60 -31.83 34.37
C HIS A 25 14.70 -32.36 33.24
N GLN A 26 13.51 -32.88 33.56
CA GLN A 26 12.54 -33.34 32.55
C GLN A 26 12.11 -32.20 31.61
N LEU A 27 11.83 -31.01 32.16
CA LEU A 27 11.45 -29.83 31.38
C LEU A 27 12.59 -29.41 30.43
N THR A 28 13.82 -29.37 30.93
CA THR A 28 15.00 -29.00 30.14
C THR A 28 15.31 -30.06 29.07
N THR A 29 15.14 -31.34 29.38
CA THR A 29 15.27 -32.45 28.41
C THR A 29 14.29 -32.28 27.25
N ASN A 30 13.04 -31.95 27.56
CA ASN A 30 12.01 -31.72 26.56
C ASN A 30 12.38 -30.55 25.62
N VAL A 31 12.83 -29.42 26.20
CA VAL A 31 13.25 -28.26 25.41
C VAL A 31 14.53 -28.52 24.62
N ALA A 32 15.45 -29.34 25.12
CA ALA A 32 16.63 -29.78 24.37
C ALA A 32 16.23 -30.57 23.11
N GLY A 33 15.27 -31.50 23.23
CA GLY A 33 14.70 -32.22 22.08
C GLY A 33 13.98 -31.28 21.11
N TYR A 34 13.19 -30.34 21.62
CA TYR A 34 12.54 -29.31 20.80
C TYR A 34 13.56 -28.52 19.96
N LEU A 35 14.62 -27.98 20.59
CA LEU A 35 15.64 -27.19 19.89
C LEU A 35 16.45 -28.04 18.89
N GLN A 36 16.72 -29.30 19.22
CA GLN A 36 17.37 -30.23 18.30
C GLN A 36 16.52 -30.43 17.04
N ASP A 37 15.22 -30.70 17.20
CA ASP A 37 14.31 -30.90 16.07
C ASP A 37 14.07 -29.61 15.28
N GLN A 38 13.84 -28.47 15.96
CA GLN A 38 13.66 -27.17 15.31
C GLN A 38 14.89 -26.75 14.51
N SER A 39 16.09 -27.08 14.97
CA SER A 39 17.33 -26.81 14.26
C SER A 39 17.66 -27.85 13.17
N GLY A 40 16.81 -28.84 12.90
CA GLY A 40 17.07 -29.92 11.94
C GLY A 40 18.26 -30.79 12.32
N GLY A 41 18.55 -30.93 13.61
CA GLY A 41 19.66 -31.68 14.18
C GLY A 41 21.01 -30.92 14.21
N ARG A 42 21.03 -29.63 13.89
CA ARG A 42 22.26 -28.81 13.90
C ARG A 42 22.72 -28.47 15.31
N GLU A 43 21.77 -28.29 16.23
CA GLU A 43 22.05 -27.94 17.61
C GLU A 43 21.84 -29.14 18.52
N ALA A 44 22.79 -29.33 19.43
CA ALA A 44 22.67 -30.22 20.58
C ALA A 44 22.81 -29.39 21.86
N LEU A 45 21.74 -29.36 22.66
CA LEU A 45 21.75 -28.71 23.96
C LEU A 45 22.23 -29.71 25.01
N GLU A 46 23.50 -29.60 25.39
CA GLU A 46 24.04 -30.28 26.55
C GLU A 46 23.74 -29.44 27.80
N PHE A 47 23.17 -30.04 28.83
CA PHE A 47 22.80 -29.31 30.03
C PHE A 47 23.03 -30.12 31.30
N ARG A 48 23.17 -29.40 32.42
CA ARG A 48 23.12 -29.97 33.77
C ARG A 48 22.22 -29.12 34.65
N VAL A 49 21.27 -29.78 35.33
CA VAL A 49 20.49 -29.15 36.40
C VAL A 49 21.18 -29.42 37.74
N PHE A 50 21.57 -28.34 38.42
CA PHE A 50 22.24 -28.39 39.72
C PHE A 50 21.22 -28.46 40.86
N ASP A 51 21.69 -28.88 42.04
CA ASP A 51 20.84 -28.93 43.24
C ASP A 51 20.45 -27.52 43.70
N TRP A 52 19.35 -27.44 44.47
CA TRP A 52 18.88 -26.17 45.04
C TRP A 52 19.95 -25.53 45.91
N PHE A 53 20.26 -24.26 45.63
CA PHE A 53 21.21 -23.47 46.38
C PHE A 53 20.51 -22.31 47.11
N GLU A 54 20.79 -22.15 48.40
CA GLU A 54 20.37 -20.98 49.17
C GLU A 54 21.39 -19.86 48.97
N LEU A 55 20.98 -18.80 48.28
CA LEU A 55 21.80 -17.61 48.09
C LEU A 55 22.00 -16.88 49.42
N PRO A 56 23.20 -16.35 49.71
CA PRO A 56 23.40 -15.49 50.87
C PRO A 56 22.61 -14.16 50.78
N GLN A 57 22.22 -13.76 49.57
CA GLN A 57 21.39 -12.59 49.28
C GLN A 57 19.95 -12.74 49.81
N THR A 58 19.37 -11.61 50.20
CA THR A 58 17.94 -11.50 50.46
C THR A 58 17.12 -11.37 49.17
N SER A 59 15.80 -11.51 49.27
CA SER A 59 14.84 -11.15 48.21
C SER A 59 15.10 -9.78 47.60
N ASP A 60 15.32 -8.77 48.46
CA ASP A 60 15.48 -7.39 48.02
C ASP A 60 16.82 -7.18 47.32
N ASP A 61 17.88 -7.84 47.82
CA ASP A 61 19.19 -7.86 47.16
C ASP A 61 19.09 -8.46 45.75
N TRP A 62 18.36 -9.58 45.59
CA TRP A 62 18.11 -10.17 44.27
C TRP A 62 17.42 -9.19 43.33
N ASN A 63 16.34 -8.54 43.79
CA ASN A 63 15.62 -7.56 42.99
C ASN A 63 16.49 -6.36 42.60
N ALA A 64 17.40 -5.93 43.50
CA ALA A 64 18.34 -4.85 43.23
C ALA A 64 19.41 -5.21 42.19
N LEU A 65 19.76 -6.50 42.05
CA LEU A 65 20.72 -6.97 41.03
C LEU A 65 20.17 -6.84 39.61
N GLN A 66 18.85 -6.91 39.42
CA GLN A 66 18.20 -6.90 38.11
C GLN A 66 18.92 -7.87 37.14
N PHE A 67 19.25 -7.44 35.93
CA PHE A 67 19.97 -8.24 34.95
C PHE A 67 21.43 -8.57 35.30
N ASN A 68 21.99 -7.97 36.36
CA ASN A 68 23.34 -8.27 36.83
C ASN A 68 23.38 -9.46 37.81
N ALA A 69 22.23 -10.10 38.07
CA ALA A 69 22.16 -11.21 39.01
C ALA A 69 23.11 -12.34 38.62
N GLY A 70 23.15 -12.72 37.34
CA GLY A 70 24.01 -13.80 36.84
C GLY A 70 25.49 -13.66 37.20
N ALA A 71 26.08 -12.50 36.95
CA ALA A 71 27.49 -12.25 37.24
C ALA A 71 27.80 -12.32 38.75
N THR A 72 26.82 -12.01 39.59
CA THR A 72 26.95 -12.04 41.04
C THR A 72 26.74 -13.44 41.62
N VAL A 73 25.73 -14.17 41.13
CA VAL A 73 25.27 -15.42 41.78
C VAL A 73 25.99 -16.67 41.28
N VAL A 74 26.46 -16.70 40.04
CA VAL A 74 27.16 -17.88 39.50
C VAL A 74 28.41 -18.26 40.30
N PRO A 75 29.33 -17.34 40.65
CA PRO A 75 30.49 -17.67 41.48
C PRO A 75 30.12 -18.16 42.88
N LEU A 76 29.02 -17.65 43.44
CA LEU A 76 28.53 -18.05 44.76
C LEU A 76 27.98 -19.47 44.75
N VAL A 77 27.25 -19.83 43.69
CA VAL A 77 26.74 -21.20 43.50
C VAL A 77 27.90 -22.17 43.27
N GLU A 78 28.88 -21.78 42.45
CA GLU A 78 30.09 -22.57 42.17
C GLU A 78 30.83 -22.93 43.47
N GLN A 79 31.14 -21.90 44.28
CA GLN A 79 31.81 -22.07 45.56
C GLN A 79 30.95 -22.84 46.58
N GLY A 80 29.67 -22.50 46.67
CA GLY A 80 28.77 -23.02 47.70
C GLY A 80 28.36 -24.48 47.49
N LEU A 81 28.22 -24.92 46.23
CA LEU A 81 27.97 -26.31 45.89
C LEU A 81 29.25 -27.13 45.68
N GLY A 82 30.42 -26.48 45.61
CA GLY A 82 31.69 -27.14 45.34
C GLY A 82 31.73 -27.81 43.96
N VAL A 83 31.19 -27.13 42.95
CA VAL A 83 31.11 -27.62 41.56
C VAL A 83 31.99 -26.77 40.64
N ASP A 84 32.31 -27.28 39.45
CA ASP A 84 32.98 -26.52 38.40
C ASP A 84 31.95 -26.05 37.37
N LEU A 85 31.78 -24.73 37.24
CA LEU A 85 30.87 -24.10 36.28
C LEU A 85 31.60 -23.52 35.05
N SER A 86 32.93 -23.57 35.02
CA SER A 86 33.74 -23.06 33.89
C SER A 86 33.43 -23.70 32.51
N PRO A 87 32.93 -24.96 32.40
CA PRO A 87 32.56 -25.54 31.10
C PRO A 87 31.27 -24.97 30.48
N TYR A 88 30.49 -24.17 31.22
CA TYR A 88 29.19 -23.65 30.79
C TYR A 88 29.29 -22.18 30.38
N GLY A 89 28.89 -21.88 29.14
CA GLY A 89 28.82 -20.50 28.64
C GLY A 89 27.44 -19.86 28.79
N HIS A 90 26.42 -20.64 29.18
CA HIS A 90 25.02 -20.25 29.24
C HIS A 90 24.40 -20.72 30.56
N PHE A 91 23.55 -19.88 31.13
CA PHE A 91 22.95 -20.12 32.44
C PHE A 91 21.45 -19.82 32.44
N VAL A 92 20.66 -20.71 33.05
CA VAL A 92 19.28 -20.42 33.45
C VAL A 92 19.26 -20.30 34.97
N LEU A 93 18.91 -19.12 35.46
CA LEU A 93 18.80 -18.80 36.87
C LEU A 93 17.32 -18.94 37.27
N VAL A 94 16.96 -20.10 37.80
CA VAL A 94 15.60 -20.39 38.26
C VAL A 94 15.45 -19.93 39.70
N ILE A 95 14.82 -18.78 39.92
CA ILE A 95 14.61 -18.21 41.26
C ILE A 95 13.21 -18.54 41.78
N ASP A 96 13.13 -19.06 43.01
CA ASP A 96 11.86 -19.44 43.67
C ASP A 96 11.59 -18.51 44.87
N LYS A 97 10.83 -17.44 44.62
CA LYS A 97 10.46 -16.40 45.60
C LYS A 97 9.11 -15.77 45.23
N ALA A 98 8.36 -15.24 46.21
CA ALA A 98 6.93 -14.95 46.06
C ALA A 98 6.56 -13.91 44.98
N ASP A 99 7.39 -12.88 44.78
CA ASP A 99 7.18 -11.81 43.80
C ASP A 99 7.79 -12.12 42.40
N ALA A 100 8.49 -13.26 42.23
CA ALA A 100 9.07 -13.63 40.96
C ALA A 100 7.98 -14.02 39.95
N HIS A 101 8.07 -13.48 38.75
CA HIS A 101 7.13 -13.74 37.67
C HIS A 101 7.82 -13.64 36.31
N SER A 102 7.31 -14.40 35.34
CA SER A 102 7.82 -14.47 33.96
C SER A 102 9.27 -14.99 33.84
N ALA A 103 9.85 -14.77 32.67
CA ALA A 103 11.25 -14.95 32.41
C ALA A 103 11.77 -13.78 31.57
N ALA A 104 13.09 -13.60 31.58
CA ALA A 104 13.74 -12.58 30.78
C ALA A 104 15.15 -12.98 30.40
N TRP A 105 15.45 -12.78 29.13
CA TRP A 105 16.78 -12.91 28.56
C TRP A 105 17.52 -11.56 28.53
N ASN A 106 18.77 -11.53 28.99
CA ASN A 106 19.67 -10.40 28.79
C ASN A 106 21.15 -10.86 28.78
N THR A 107 22.03 -10.09 28.14
CA THR A 107 23.46 -10.38 28.02
C THR A 107 24.36 -9.23 28.50
N PRO A 108 24.43 -8.96 29.81
CA PRO A 108 25.51 -8.12 30.35
C PRO A 108 26.80 -8.94 30.44
N GLY A 109 27.65 -8.88 29.40
CA GLY A 109 29.00 -9.46 29.40
C GLY A 109 29.17 -10.74 28.55
N PRO A 110 30.28 -11.47 28.73
CA PRO A 110 30.64 -12.63 27.88
C PRO A 110 29.82 -13.89 28.18
N LEU A 111 29.20 -13.98 29.36
CA LEU A 111 28.29 -15.05 29.74
C LEU A 111 26.84 -14.67 29.46
N LYS A 112 26.03 -15.69 29.16
CA LYS A 112 24.65 -15.54 28.72
C LYS A 112 23.69 -16.00 29.82
N TYR A 113 22.85 -15.10 30.32
CA TYR A 113 21.96 -15.36 31.46
C TYR A 113 20.49 -15.28 31.08
N ASN A 114 19.76 -16.33 31.41
CA ASN A 114 18.31 -16.32 31.41
C ASN A 114 17.79 -16.28 32.84
N HIS A 115 16.97 -15.28 33.16
CA HIS A 115 16.37 -15.14 34.48
C HIS A 115 14.96 -15.72 34.43
N MET A 116 14.68 -16.71 35.27
CA MET A 116 13.44 -17.47 35.20
C MET A 116 12.78 -17.57 36.56
N ALA A 117 11.53 -17.11 36.66
CA ALA A 117 10.74 -17.34 37.86
C ALA A 117 10.29 -18.81 37.93
N ALA A 118 10.51 -19.46 39.06
CA ALA A 118 10.10 -20.85 39.27
C ALA A 118 8.58 -21.03 39.08
N GLN A 119 7.75 -20.05 39.44
CA GLN A 119 6.29 -20.10 39.24
C GLN A 119 5.88 -20.08 37.76
N SER A 120 6.72 -19.57 36.88
CA SER A 120 6.45 -19.46 35.44
C SER A 120 7.10 -20.57 34.63
N LEU A 121 8.01 -21.35 35.22
CA LEU A 121 8.77 -22.37 34.50
C LEU A 121 7.85 -23.46 33.91
N ASN A 122 7.79 -23.49 32.58
CA ASN A 122 7.16 -24.53 31.78
C ASN A 122 7.96 -24.71 30.47
N PRO A 123 7.72 -25.78 29.67
CA PRO A 123 8.49 -26.03 28.46
C PRO A 123 8.45 -24.89 27.45
N ALA A 124 7.34 -24.18 27.37
CA ALA A 124 7.14 -23.19 26.33
C ALA A 124 7.82 -21.85 26.66
N ILE A 125 7.75 -21.39 27.91
CA ILE A 125 8.55 -20.23 28.36
C ILE A 125 10.04 -20.59 28.29
N LEU A 126 10.45 -21.76 28.78
CA LEU A 126 11.85 -22.17 28.67
C LEU A 126 12.33 -22.26 27.22
N GLY A 127 11.50 -22.81 26.31
CA GLY A 127 11.80 -22.87 24.88
C GLY A 127 11.88 -21.50 24.21
N HIS A 128 10.96 -20.59 24.53
CA HIS A 128 10.98 -19.19 24.08
C HIS A 128 12.30 -18.51 24.46
N GLU A 129 12.60 -18.55 25.75
CA GLU A 129 13.76 -17.92 26.36
C GLU A 129 15.09 -18.48 25.86
N LEU A 130 15.18 -19.81 25.71
CA LEU A 130 16.35 -20.43 25.11
C LEU A 130 16.45 -20.13 23.61
N GLY A 131 15.34 -19.90 22.91
CA GLY A 131 15.32 -19.46 21.51
C GLY A 131 16.14 -18.18 21.28
N HIS A 132 16.06 -17.21 22.19
CA HIS A 132 16.87 -15.99 22.14
C HIS A 132 18.38 -16.26 22.16
N MET A 133 18.83 -17.32 22.84
CA MET A 133 20.25 -17.67 22.89
C MET A 133 20.80 -18.07 21.51
N TYR A 134 19.91 -18.51 20.62
CA TYR A 134 20.19 -18.90 19.22
C TYR A 134 19.85 -17.81 18.20
N GLY A 135 19.46 -16.61 18.63
CA GLY A 135 19.20 -15.48 17.73
C GLY A 135 17.73 -15.33 17.27
N ALA A 136 16.82 -16.12 17.84
CA ALA A 136 15.39 -15.90 17.66
C ALA A 136 14.95 -14.55 18.26
N THR A 137 14.00 -13.90 17.60
CA THR A 137 13.31 -12.71 18.13
C THR A 137 11.83 -13.00 18.30
N HIS A 138 11.10 -12.05 18.88
CA HIS A 138 9.66 -12.17 19.08
C HIS A 138 8.92 -12.30 17.73
N ALA A 139 7.91 -13.16 17.75
CA ALA A 139 7.01 -13.35 16.63
C ALA A 139 5.74 -12.54 16.79
N ASN A 140 5.52 -11.62 15.86
CA ASN A 140 4.53 -10.57 16.00
C ASN A 140 3.35 -10.81 15.05
N LEU A 141 2.19 -10.24 15.40
CA LEU A 141 0.99 -10.28 14.57
C LEU A 141 0.74 -8.92 13.94
N ASP A 142 0.45 -8.89 12.64
CA ASP A 142 -0.04 -7.69 11.99
C ASP A 142 -1.44 -7.37 12.51
N THR A 143 -1.53 -6.30 13.29
CA THR A 143 -2.78 -5.76 13.78
C THR A 143 -3.08 -4.49 13.00
N PRO A 144 -4.01 -4.50 12.03
CA PRO A 144 -4.39 -3.30 11.28
C PRO A 144 -5.23 -2.32 12.13
N THR A 145 -4.87 -2.11 13.39
CA THR A 145 -5.51 -1.16 14.30
C THR A 145 -4.64 0.08 14.48
N ALA A 146 -5.27 1.25 14.64
CA ALA A 146 -4.62 2.56 14.64
C ALA A 146 -3.63 2.79 15.81
N ALA A 147 -3.53 1.88 16.79
CA ALA A 147 -2.78 2.10 18.03
C ALA A 147 -1.34 1.56 18.00
N LEU A 148 -1.06 0.47 17.28
CA LEU A 148 0.26 -0.12 17.13
C LEU A 148 0.38 -0.79 15.74
N PRO A 149 1.51 -0.66 15.03
CA PRO A 149 1.69 -1.24 13.70
C PRO A 149 1.73 -2.79 13.70
N PHE A 150 1.91 -3.40 14.87
CA PHE A 150 1.83 -4.84 15.11
C PHE A 150 1.65 -5.09 16.60
N GLN A 151 1.10 -6.26 16.93
CA GLN A 151 1.11 -6.78 18.29
C GLN A 151 2.40 -7.58 18.49
N GLU A 152 3.31 -7.04 19.29
CA GLU A 152 4.44 -7.82 19.79
C GLU A 152 3.90 -9.04 20.52
N TYR A 153 4.53 -10.20 20.34
CA TYR A 153 4.05 -11.46 20.89
C TYR A 153 2.67 -11.92 20.38
N GLY A 154 2.26 -11.46 19.20
CA GLY A 154 0.94 -11.77 18.65
C GLY A 154 0.85 -13.07 17.84
N ASP A 155 1.96 -13.66 17.41
CA ASP A 155 1.94 -14.84 16.54
C ASP A 155 1.69 -16.14 17.32
N GLN A 156 0.43 -16.56 17.39
CA GLN A 156 0.02 -17.80 18.05
C GLN A 156 0.57 -19.09 17.41
N TYR A 157 1.21 -19.04 16.23
CA TYR A 157 1.75 -20.21 15.53
C TYR A 157 3.26 -20.38 15.70
N CYS A 158 3.86 -19.57 16.59
CA CYS A 158 5.28 -19.63 16.93
C CYS A 158 5.49 -19.61 18.45
N ILE A 159 6.45 -20.40 18.95
CA ILE A 159 6.87 -20.34 20.37
C ILE A 159 7.38 -18.95 20.76
N MET A 160 7.88 -18.18 19.79
CA MET A 160 8.36 -16.81 20.00
C MET A 160 7.25 -15.77 20.01
N GLY A 161 5.99 -16.17 19.79
CA GLY A 161 4.85 -15.27 19.70
C GLY A 161 4.09 -15.14 21.01
N HIS A 162 3.16 -16.02 21.37
CA HIS A 162 2.14 -15.67 22.38
C HIS A 162 2.55 -15.57 23.87
N GLU A 163 2.59 -14.37 24.47
CA GLU A 163 3.01 -14.13 25.87
C GLU A 163 1.89 -14.16 26.96
N GLY A 164 0.71 -14.74 26.73
CA GLY A 164 -0.41 -14.81 27.73
C GLY A 164 -1.02 -16.21 27.85
N ASN A 165 -1.44 -16.69 29.05
CA ASN A 165 -1.79 -18.08 29.46
C ASN A 165 -1.01 -19.27 28.80
N LYS A 166 0.06 -18.89 28.10
CA LYS A 166 1.33 -19.42 27.63
C LYS A 166 1.30 -20.84 27.02
N PHE A 167 0.91 -20.83 25.71
CA PHE A 167 1.33 -21.67 24.57
C PHE A 167 0.58 -22.95 24.20
N THR A 168 -0.65 -23.17 24.68
CA THR A 168 -1.50 -24.29 24.20
C THR A 168 -2.82 -23.78 23.60
N PHE A 169 -3.39 -24.53 22.65
CA PHE A 169 -4.72 -24.22 22.11
C PHE A 169 -5.87 -24.86 22.91
N GLU A 170 -5.64 -25.80 23.84
CA GLU A 170 -6.65 -26.33 24.80
C GLU A 170 -6.00 -26.84 26.13
N GLU A 171 -6.84 -27.02 27.16
CA GLU A 171 -6.59 -27.09 28.62
C GLU A 171 -6.05 -28.44 29.19
N GLU A 172 -5.51 -28.38 30.43
CA GLU A 172 -5.31 -29.47 31.45
C GLU A 172 -4.01 -30.35 31.39
N PRO A 173 -3.51 -30.89 32.54
CA PRO A 173 -2.42 -30.23 33.25
C PRO A 173 -1.16 -31.11 33.37
N LEU A 174 -0.14 -30.75 32.58
CA LEU A 174 1.32 -30.88 32.82
C LEU A 174 2.12 -30.77 31.50
N HIS A 175 1.45 -30.81 30.35
CA HIS A 175 2.08 -31.18 29.09
C HIS A 175 1.36 -30.57 27.88
N ALA A 176 2.05 -29.70 27.14
CA ALA A 176 2.03 -29.82 25.69
C ALA A 176 3.47 -29.99 25.24
N VAL A 177 3.88 -31.25 25.11
CA VAL A 177 5.18 -31.73 24.61
C VAL A 177 5.27 -31.53 23.09
N GLY A 178 4.59 -30.53 22.54
CA GLY A 178 4.17 -30.59 21.14
C GLY A 178 3.71 -29.29 20.51
N GLY A 179 4.12 -28.12 21.01
CA GLY A 179 4.10 -26.91 20.19
C GLY A 179 3.62 -25.60 20.80
N PRO A 180 3.54 -24.54 19.96
CA PRO A 180 3.83 -24.57 18.51
C PRO A 180 5.34 -24.66 18.20
N GLY A 181 5.67 -25.16 17.00
CA GLY A 181 7.02 -25.09 16.44
C GLY A 181 7.46 -23.65 16.14
N MET A 182 8.67 -23.47 15.62
CA MET A 182 9.14 -22.19 15.11
C MET A 182 8.64 -21.97 13.68
N THR A 183 8.22 -20.74 13.37
CA THR A 183 7.90 -20.33 11.99
C THR A 183 9.17 -20.21 11.16
N ALA A 184 9.05 -20.28 9.84
CA ALA A 184 10.16 -20.16 8.89
C ALA A 184 10.99 -18.92 9.15
N SER A 185 10.34 -17.78 9.41
CA SER A 185 11.00 -16.53 9.74
C SER A 185 11.87 -16.62 11.01
N THR A 186 11.39 -17.31 12.04
CA THR A 186 12.12 -17.50 13.29
C THR A 186 13.31 -18.44 13.09
N LEU A 187 13.12 -19.52 12.33
CA LEU A 187 14.20 -20.45 11.97
C LEU A 187 15.29 -19.76 11.13
N ILE A 188 14.91 -18.83 10.24
CA ILE A 188 15.86 -17.97 9.51
C ILE A 188 16.59 -17.05 10.48
N GLY A 189 15.88 -16.46 11.45
CA GLY A 189 16.47 -15.67 12.52
C GLY A 189 17.52 -16.44 13.32
N CYS A 190 17.30 -17.73 13.58
CA CYS A 190 18.31 -18.57 14.22
C CYS A 190 19.48 -18.97 13.28
N GLY A 191 19.37 -18.73 11.98
CA GLY A 191 20.32 -19.23 10.98
C GLY A 191 20.17 -20.72 10.67
N TRP A 192 19.06 -21.36 11.06
CA TRP A 192 18.84 -22.79 10.87
C TRP A 192 18.14 -23.13 9.55
N LEU A 193 17.32 -22.22 9.02
CA LEU A 193 16.63 -22.41 7.74
C LEU A 193 17.35 -21.64 6.62
N ASP A 194 18.05 -22.37 5.76
CA ASP A 194 18.76 -21.82 4.60
C ASP A 194 17.84 -21.76 3.37
N LEU A 195 17.40 -20.55 3.03
CA LEU A 195 16.52 -20.32 1.89
C LEU A 195 17.21 -20.47 0.52
N ALA A 196 18.55 -20.53 0.47
CA ALA A 196 19.28 -20.72 -0.78
C ALA A 196 19.17 -22.16 -1.32
N GLN A 197 18.72 -23.11 -0.49
CA GLN A 197 18.57 -24.50 -0.89
C GLN A 197 17.30 -24.71 -1.74
N PRO A 198 17.42 -25.22 -2.98
CA PRO A 198 16.27 -25.39 -3.88
C PRO A 198 15.16 -26.32 -3.36
N HIS A 199 15.53 -27.28 -2.50
CA HIS A 199 14.58 -28.23 -1.89
C HIS A 199 13.86 -27.64 -0.68
N VAL A 200 14.36 -26.54 -0.10
CA VAL A 200 13.75 -25.87 1.06
C VAL A 200 12.72 -24.83 0.60
N THR A 201 13.03 -24.15 -0.50
CA THR A 201 12.34 -22.91 -0.90
C THR A 201 11.86 -22.96 -2.33
N HIS A 202 10.67 -22.42 -2.58
CA HIS A 202 10.20 -22.07 -3.91
C HIS A 202 10.17 -20.54 -4.11
N ASP A 203 10.87 -20.02 -5.12
CA ASP A 203 10.94 -18.59 -5.42
C ASP A 203 9.80 -18.16 -6.36
N LEU A 204 8.91 -17.30 -5.87
CA LEU A 204 7.75 -16.78 -6.58
C LEU A 204 8.03 -15.48 -7.35
N ARG A 205 9.20 -14.84 -7.17
CA ARG A 205 9.47 -13.47 -7.66
C ARG A 205 9.26 -13.34 -9.16
N GLY A 206 9.82 -14.25 -9.95
CA GLY A 206 9.70 -14.20 -11.42
C GLY A 206 8.25 -14.32 -11.89
N ALA A 207 7.51 -15.27 -11.32
CA ALA A 207 6.14 -15.58 -11.72
C ALA A 207 5.11 -14.54 -11.27
N LEU A 208 5.30 -13.90 -10.12
CA LEU A 208 4.39 -12.88 -9.59
C LEU A 208 4.75 -11.44 -10.00
N SER A 209 5.97 -11.20 -10.49
CA SER A 209 6.39 -9.86 -10.96
C SER A 209 6.05 -9.60 -12.42
N LEU A 210 5.82 -10.64 -13.22
CA LEU A 210 5.51 -10.54 -14.64
C LEU A 210 4.12 -11.11 -14.94
N PRO A 211 3.40 -10.57 -15.94
CA PRO A 211 2.15 -11.18 -16.41
C PRO A 211 2.36 -12.67 -16.76
N PRO A 212 1.44 -13.58 -16.38
CA PRO A 212 0.09 -13.32 -15.88
C PRO A 212 -0.02 -13.12 -14.35
N HIS A 213 1.10 -12.91 -13.65
CA HIS A 213 1.16 -12.68 -12.20
C HIS A 213 0.61 -13.85 -11.37
N GLN A 214 0.92 -15.08 -11.79
CA GLN A 214 0.39 -16.30 -11.18
C GLN A 214 1.50 -17.35 -10.96
N ALA A 215 1.36 -18.14 -9.90
CA ALA A 215 2.23 -19.27 -9.62
C ALA A 215 1.45 -20.39 -8.92
N THR A 216 1.96 -21.63 -8.99
CA THR A 216 1.44 -22.75 -8.21
C THR A 216 2.60 -23.54 -7.63
N VAL A 217 2.51 -23.89 -6.35
CA VAL A 217 3.56 -24.60 -5.62
C VAL A 217 2.93 -25.65 -4.70
N ALA A 218 3.56 -26.81 -4.60
CA ALA A 218 3.27 -27.80 -3.56
C ALA A 218 4.22 -27.60 -2.38
N LEU A 219 3.69 -27.44 -1.17
CA LEU A 219 4.45 -27.34 0.06
C LEU A 219 4.21 -28.57 0.93
N THR A 220 5.30 -29.12 1.49
CA THR A 220 5.22 -30.05 2.62
C THR A 220 5.25 -29.27 3.95
N PRO A 221 4.77 -29.86 5.05
CA PRO A 221 4.66 -29.14 6.31
C PRO A 221 6.04 -28.79 6.86
N LEU A 222 6.20 -27.57 7.34
CA LEU A 222 7.38 -27.15 8.08
C LEU A 222 7.31 -27.71 9.51
N GLN A 223 8.28 -28.52 9.90
CA GLN A 223 8.37 -29.16 11.23
C GLN A 223 9.73 -28.85 11.89
N GLY A 224 10.07 -27.57 11.97
CA GLY A 224 11.45 -27.15 12.18
C GLY A 224 12.24 -27.06 10.87
N ALA A 225 13.49 -26.63 10.96
CA ALA A 225 14.36 -26.52 9.81
C ALA A 225 14.65 -27.91 9.23
N PRO A 226 14.53 -28.13 7.91
CA PRO A 226 14.92 -29.40 7.32
C PRO A 226 16.39 -29.75 7.64
N PRO A 227 16.74 -31.04 7.76
CA PRO A 227 18.13 -31.47 7.91
C PRO A 227 19.01 -30.99 6.76
N THR A 228 20.32 -30.88 6.96
CA THR A 228 21.26 -30.36 5.95
C THR A 228 21.24 -31.14 4.61
N ALA A 229 20.90 -32.43 4.64
CA ALA A 229 20.82 -33.29 3.46
C ALA A 229 19.38 -33.45 2.90
N TYR A 230 18.49 -32.48 3.14
CA TYR A 230 17.10 -32.55 2.69
C TYR A 230 16.97 -32.49 1.17
N ALA A 231 16.24 -33.46 0.60
CA ALA A 231 15.97 -33.57 -0.84
C ALA A 231 14.46 -33.64 -1.17
N GLY A 232 13.60 -33.28 -0.22
CA GLY A 232 12.14 -33.32 -0.39
C GLY A 232 11.59 -32.11 -1.15
N SER A 233 10.26 -31.96 -1.06
CA SER A 233 9.55 -30.81 -1.61
C SER A 233 9.80 -29.54 -0.79
N PRO A 234 9.66 -28.34 -1.38
CA PRO A 234 9.77 -27.10 -0.63
C PRO A 234 8.87 -27.06 0.60
N VAL A 235 9.39 -26.52 1.71
CA VAL A 235 8.64 -26.30 2.95
C VAL A 235 8.12 -24.86 3.05
N VAL A 236 8.68 -23.96 2.24
CA VAL A 236 8.34 -22.54 2.21
C VAL A 236 8.34 -22.02 0.77
N ALA A 237 7.38 -21.16 0.44
CA ALA A 237 7.43 -20.31 -0.75
C ALA A 237 7.83 -18.89 -0.35
N LEU A 238 8.67 -18.22 -1.15
CA LEU A 238 9.09 -16.84 -0.88
C LEU A 238 8.88 -15.91 -2.05
N ALA A 239 8.74 -14.62 -1.73
CA ALA A 239 8.82 -13.55 -2.71
C ALA A 239 9.43 -12.29 -2.10
N ASP A 240 10.59 -11.87 -2.61
CA ASP A 240 11.16 -10.57 -2.27
C ASP A 240 10.56 -9.46 -3.12
N SER A 241 10.61 -8.24 -2.60
CA SER A 241 10.29 -7.01 -3.35
C SER A 241 8.84 -6.87 -3.83
N LEU A 242 7.93 -7.78 -3.40
CA LEU A 242 6.49 -7.65 -3.62
C LEU A 242 5.82 -6.79 -2.54
N ALA A 243 6.33 -6.84 -1.31
CA ALA A 243 5.85 -6.08 -0.15
C ALA A 243 6.84 -4.98 0.25
N GLY A 244 7.19 -4.10 -0.69
CA GLY A 244 8.22 -3.09 -0.48
C GLY A 244 9.60 -3.73 -0.31
N SER A 245 10.33 -3.38 0.75
CA SER A 245 11.63 -3.96 1.08
C SER A 245 11.55 -5.28 1.86
N GLN A 246 10.35 -5.70 2.27
CA GLN A 246 10.16 -6.92 3.04
C GLN A 246 10.02 -8.15 2.11
N ARG A 247 10.49 -9.29 2.63
CA ARG A 247 10.30 -10.62 2.08
C ARG A 247 8.96 -11.18 2.55
N LEU A 248 8.17 -11.65 1.60
CA LEU A 248 7.00 -12.50 1.87
C LEU A 248 7.46 -13.95 2.00
N LEU A 249 7.05 -14.63 3.07
CA LEU A 249 7.18 -16.08 3.26
C LEU A 249 5.78 -16.68 3.39
N VAL A 250 5.54 -17.80 2.75
CA VAL A 250 4.33 -18.61 2.93
C VAL A 250 4.73 -20.04 3.26
N GLU A 251 4.27 -20.52 4.40
CA GLU A 251 4.56 -21.86 4.91
C GLU A 251 3.26 -22.65 5.12
N TYR A 252 3.41 -23.96 5.13
CA TYR A 252 2.36 -24.89 5.50
C TYR A 252 2.72 -25.57 6.83
N ARG A 253 1.78 -25.61 7.75
CA ARG A 253 1.92 -26.19 9.10
C ARG A 253 0.81 -27.19 9.33
N ALA A 254 1.16 -28.38 9.80
CA ALA A 254 0.22 -29.46 10.05
C ALA A 254 0.32 -29.90 11.51
N ARG A 255 -0.76 -30.47 12.06
CA ARG A 255 -0.81 -30.95 13.44
C ARG A 255 0.03 -32.23 13.60
N GLN A 256 1.34 -32.09 13.64
CA GLN A 256 2.32 -33.17 13.71
C GLN A 256 3.63 -32.68 14.32
N GLY A 257 4.42 -33.58 14.92
CA GLY A 257 5.69 -33.20 15.57
C GLY A 257 5.47 -32.20 16.71
N TRP A 258 6.09 -31.02 16.62
CA TRP A 258 5.92 -29.93 17.59
C TRP A 258 4.75 -28.98 17.24
N ASP A 259 3.77 -29.40 16.46
CA ASP A 259 2.53 -28.64 16.21
C ASP A 259 1.27 -29.39 16.64
N GLN A 260 1.40 -30.38 17.54
CA GLN A 260 0.28 -31.14 18.14
C GLN A 260 -0.73 -30.24 18.86
N GLY A 261 -0.28 -29.07 19.30
CA GLY A 261 -1.15 -28.05 19.88
C GLY A 261 -2.20 -27.52 18.91
N PHE A 262 -2.05 -27.65 17.59
CA PHE A 262 -3.01 -27.07 16.65
C PHE A 262 -4.42 -27.71 16.81
N PRO A 263 -5.51 -26.95 16.55
CA PRO A 263 -6.87 -27.46 16.66
C PRO A 263 -7.09 -28.77 15.90
N ASN A 264 -7.91 -29.66 16.46
CA ASN A 264 -8.28 -30.93 15.84
C ASN A 264 -8.91 -30.71 14.45
N GLY A 265 -8.33 -31.32 13.41
CA GLY A 265 -8.85 -31.30 12.04
C GLY A 265 -7.74 -31.23 10.97
N ALA A 266 -7.65 -32.24 10.11
CA ALA A 266 -6.95 -32.10 8.84
C ALA A 266 -7.69 -31.06 8.00
N PRO A 267 -6.99 -30.17 7.26
CA PRO A 267 -5.61 -30.34 6.78
C PRO A 267 -4.52 -29.45 7.42
N GLY A 268 -4.70 -28.84 8.60
CA GLY A 268 -3.72 -27.88 9.14
C GLY A 268 -3.88 -26.47 8.58
N ARG A 269 -2.81 -25.66 8.55
CA ARG A 269 -2.85 -24.22 8.25
C ARG A 269 -1.76 -23.75 7.30
N VAL A 270 -2.11 -22.80 6.43
CA VAL A 270 -1.17 -22.01 5.63
C VAL A 270 -0.96 -20.68 6.32
N LEU A 271 0.30 -20.31 6.56
CA LEU A 271 0.68 -19.07 7.24
C LEU A 271 1.50 -18.20 6.29
N ALA A 272 1.31 -16.88 6.37
CA ALA A 272 2.07 -15.90 5.61
C ALA A 272 2.71 -14.89 6.54
N HIS A 273 4.01 -14.65 6.35
CA HIS A 273 4.82 -13.75 7.16
C HIS A 273 5.54 -12.72 6.30
N LEU A 274 5.72 -11.52 6.85
CA LEU A 274 6.71 -10.57 6.37
C LEU A 274 7.94 -10.60 7.26
N THR A 275 9.10 -10.50 6.62
CA THR A 275 10.39 -10.39 7.29
C THR A 275 11.30 -9.42 6.54
N ASN A 276 12.24 -8.79 7.23
CA ASN A 276 13.22 -7.88 6.62
C ASN A 276 14.37 -8.59 5.87
N GLY A 277 14.33 -9.93 5.75
CA GLY A 277 15.14 -10.64 4.76
C GLY A 277 16.56 -11.03 5.20
N ALA A 278 16.79 -11.24 6.50
CA ALA A 278 17.89 -12.04 7.09
C ALA A 278 19.03 -11.29 7.80
N LYS A 279 19.13 -11.60 9.11
CA LYS A 279 20.30 -11.86 9.98
C LYS A 279 19.74 -12.39 11.32
N PRO A 280 20.56 -12.97 12.20
CA PRO A 280 20.17 -13.16 13.59
C PRO A 280 19.63 -11.87 14.18
N GLY A 281 18.47 -11.95 14.85
CA GLY A 281 17.77 -10.74 15.32
C GLY A 281 16.66 -10.19 14.41
N ALA A 282 16.25 -10.88 13.35
CA ALA A 282 15.15 -10.44 12.48
C ALA A 282 13.77 -10.71 13.11
N SER A 283 12.95 -9.67 13.25
CA SER A 283 11.55 -9.79 13.70
C SER A 283 10.65 -10.35 12.60
N THR A 284 9.63 -11.09 13.02
CA THR A 284 8.61 -11.65 12.12
C THR A 284 7.27 -11.00 12.34
N LEU A 285 6.53 -10.85 11.25
CA LEU A 285 5.18 -10.31 11.24
C LEU A 285 4.26 -11.29 10.52
N LEU A 286 3.42 -12.01 11.26
CA LEU A 286 2.33 -12.82 10.70
C LEU A 286 1.29 -11.88 10.09
N ILE A 287 1.10 -11.97 8.77
CA ILE A 287 0.18 -11.12 7.99
C ILE A 287 -1.05 -11.87 7.48
N GLY A 288 -1.09 -13.19 7.64
CA GLY A 288 -2.23 -13.99 7.22
C GLY A 288 -2.11 -15.45 7.66
N ALA A 289 -3.26 -16.04 8.00
CA ALA A 289 -3.37 -17.47 8.26
C ALA A 289 -4.72 -17.98 7.73
N MET A 290 -4.72 -19.15 7.12
CA MET A 290 -5.95 -19.83 6.68
C MET A 290 -5.85 -21.33 6.91
N MET A 291 -7.00 -22.01 7.02
CA MET A 291 -7.03 -23.47 7.00
C MET A 291 -6.53 -23.96 5.63
N ALA A 292 -5.74 -25.03 5.61
CA ALA A 292 -5.19 -25.61 4.38
C ALA A 292 -6.23 -26.41 3.56
N GLN A 293 -7.50 -26.02 3.60
CA GLN A 293 -8.62 -26.71 2.97
C GLN A 293 -8.79 -26.26 1.51
N ALA A 294 -8.99 -27.21 0.59
CA ALA A 294 -9.22 -26.90 -0.82
C ALA A 294 -10.33 -25.85 -1.00
N GLY A 295 -10.03 -24.79 -1.75
CA GLY A 295 -10.90 -23.63 -1.96
C GLY A 295 -10.72 -22.50 -0.96
N ALA A 296 -10.10 -22.72 0.20
CA ALA A 296 -9.75 -21.66 1.14
C ALA A 296 -8.80 -20.66 0.49
N GLN A 297 -8.97 -19.38 0.80
CA GLN A 297 -8.13 -18.31 0.27
C GLN A 297 -7.92 -17.21 1.30
N MET A 298 -6.75 -16.57 1.24
CA MET A 298 -6.43 -15.36 1.98
C MET A 298 -5.81 -14.34 1.03
N TYR A 299 -6.12 -13.07 1.25
CA TYR A 299 -5.52 -11.96 0.51
C TYR A 299 -4.52 -11.24 1.43
N LEU A 300 -3.32 -11.01 0.90
CA LEU A 300 -2.19 -10.39 1.57
C LEU A 300 -1.99 -8.99 0.98
N PRO A 301 -2.66 -7.95 1.53
CA PRO A 301 -2.68 -6.62 0.94
C PRO A 301 -1.28 -5.97 0.85
N GLN A 302 -0.36 -6.34 1.75
CA GLN A 302 1.01 -5.82 1.81
C GLN A 302 1.81 -6.20 0.56
N ALA A 303 1.52 -7.36 -0.05
CA ALA A 303 2.16 -7.83 -1.30
C ALA A 303 1.23 -7.73 -2.52
N ALA A 304 -0.04 -7.38 -2.29
CA ALA A 304 -1.15 -7.51 -3.22
C ALA A 304 -1.31 -8.93 -3.78
N VAL A 305 -1.12 -9.96 -2.95
CA VAL A 305 -1.13 -11.37 -3.35
C VAL A 305 -2.32 -12.10 -2.72
N THR A 306 -3.09 -12.82 -3.53
CA THR A 306 -4.02 -13.85 -3.06
C THR A 306 -3.32 -15.20 -3.03
N VAL A 307 -3.41 -15.88 -1.89
CA VAL A 307 -3.00 -17.28 -1.72
C VAL A 307 -4.27 -18.10 -1.63
N LYS A 308 -4.42 -19.09 -2.51
CA LYS A 308 -5.54 -20.03 -2.53
C LYS A 308 -5.02 -21.45 -2.36
N VAL A 309 -5.67 -22.23 -1.51
CA VAL A 309 -5.45 -23.67 -1.46
C VAL A 309 -6.11 -24.30 -2.69
N ALA A 310 -5.30 -24.72 -3.65
CA ALA A 310 -5.77 -25.41 -4.85
C ALA A 310 -6.16 -26.86 -4.54
N ALA A 311 -5.34 -27.55 -3.73
CA ALA A 311 -5.59 -28.92 -3.30
C ALA A 311 -4.88 -29.22 -1.97
N TYR A 312 -5.41 -30.19 -1.23
CA TYR A 312 -4.74 -30.83 -0.11
C TYR A 312 -4.57 -32.32 -0.42
N ASP A 313 -3.35 -32.82 -0.32
CA ASP A 313 -3.03 -34.24 -0.46
C ASP A 313 -2.83 -34.83 0.95
N ALA A 314 -3.84 -35.57 1.41
CA ALA A 314 -3.81 -36.22 2.71
C ALA A 314 -2.77 -37.36 2.79
N GLY A 315 -2.44 -38.01 1.67
CA GLY A 315 -1.51 -39.13 1.64
C GLY A 315 -0.07 -38.69 1.84
N ASN A 316 0.30 -37.54 1.28
CA ASN A 316 1.63 -36.95 1.42
C ASN A 316 1.69 -35.82 2.46
N ASN A 317 0.56 -35.55 3.13
CA ASN A 317 0.34 -34.40 4.00
C ASN A 317 0.91 -33.11 3.38
N ALA A 318 0.51 -32.79 2.15
CA ALA A 318 1.04 -31.68 1.38
C ALA A 318 -0.09 -30.78 0.88
N VAL A 319 0.21 -29.48 0.72
CA VAL A 319 -0.75 -28.51 0.21
C VAL A 319 -0.27 -27.92 -1.11
N THR A 320 -1.15 -27.89 -2.10
CA THR A 320 -0.89 -27.14 -3.35
C THR A 320 -1.51 -25.76 -3.22
N LEU A 321 -0.69 -24.73 -3.31
CA LEU A 321 -1.08 -23.33 -3.22
C LEU A 321 -1.01 -22.68 -4.60
N ALA A 322 -2.09 -22.02 -4.99
CA ALA A 322 -2.14 -21.12 -6.13
C ALA A 322 -1.98 -19.68 -5.64
N PHE A 323 -1.05 -18.96 -6.25
CA PHE A 323 -0.78 -17.55 -5.99
C PHE A 323 -1.26 -16.73 -7.18
N SER A 324 -1.91 -15.61 -6.90
CA SER A 324 -2.20 -14.59 -7.90
C SER A 324 -1.91 -13.22 -7.31
N ARG A 325 -1.18 -12.37 -8.04
CA ARG A 325 -0.93 -10.99 -7.63
C ARG A 325 -1.89 -10.07 -8.38
N LEU A 326 -2.44 -9.11 -7.67
CA LEU A 326 -3.28 -8.07 -8.22
C LEU A 326 -2.47 -7.28 -9.28
N ASN A 327 -3.00 -7.16 -10.50
CA ASN A 327 -2.34 -6.42 -11.57
C ASN A 327 -2.12 -4.96 -11.14
N PRO A 328 -0.87 -4.46 -11.05
CA PRO A 328 -0.66 -3.06 -10.73
C PRO A 328 -1.17 -2.16 -11.85
N GLN A 329 -1.85 -1.07 -11.53
CA GLN A 329 -2.32 -0.06 -12.50
C GLN A 329 -1.55 1.25 -12.33
N LEU A 330 -1.55 2.11 -13.36
CA LEU A 330 -0.86 3.39 -13.27
C LEU A 330 -1.53 4.27 -12.22
N ALA A 331 -0.74 4.90 -11.37
CA ALA A 331 -1.18 5.93 -10.43
C ALA A 331 -0.68 7.32 -10.86
N HIS A 332 0.55 7.42 -11.36
CA HIS A 332 1.14 8.67 -11.83
C HIS A 332 2.16 8.39 -12.93
N VAL A 333 2.32 9.29 -13.90
CA VAL A 333 3.33 9.15 -14.96
C VAL A 333 4.08 10.48 -15.12
N PHE A 334 5.39 10.44 -15.31
CA PHE A 334 6.16 11.66 -15.55
C PHE A 334 7.32 11.39 -16.49
N SER A 335 7.71 12.43 -17.24
CA SER A 335 8.85 12.33 -18.15
C SER A 335 10.16 12.32 -17.39
N GLY A 336 11.07 11.45 -17.79
CA GLY A 336 12.48 11.54 -17.43
C GLY A 336 13.28 12.43 -18.38
N GLY A 337 12.72 12.86 -19.52
CA GLY A 337 13.42 13.46 -20.65
C GLY A 337 14.06 12.41 -21.57
N ASP A 338 14.52 12.80 -22.77
CA ASP A 338 15.24 11.95 -23.73
C ASP A 338 14.60 10.59 -24.07
N GLY A 339 13.27 10.53 -24.00
CA GLY A 339 12.51 9.32 -24.32
C GLY A 339 12.24 8.44 -23.11
N VAL A 340 12.84 8.76 -21.95
CA VAL A 340 12.55 8.10 -20.69
C VAL A 340 11.19 8.56 -20.15
N ILE A 341 10.36 7.60 -19.78
CA ILE A 341 9.08 7.81 -19.10
C ILE A 341 9.09 6.97 -17.83
N TYR A 342 8.76 7.59 -16.71
CA TYR A 342 8.57 6.90 -15.44
C TYR A 342 7.08 6.78 -15.13
N ALA A 343 6.69 5.64 -14.60
CA ALA A 343 5.35 5.43 -14.06
C ALA A 343 5.41 4.96 -12.62
N VAL A 344 4.66 5.62 -11.75
CA VAL A 344 4.33 5.10 -10.42
C VAL A 344 3.07 4.25 -10.55
N MET A 345 3.17 3.01 -10.13
CA MET A 345 2.05 2.09 -10.06
C MET A 345 1.27 2.28 -8.75
N ASP A 346 0.01 1.88 -8.71
CA ASP A 346 -0.89 1.95 -7.56
C ASP A 346 -0.47 1.07 -6.37
N ASN A 347 0.46 0.14 -6.60
CA ASN A 347 1.16 -0.61 -5.55
C ASN A 347 2.43 0.08 -5.03
N GLY A 348 2.80 1.26 -5.56
CA GLY A 348 3.98 2.03 -5.20
C GLY A 348 5.28 1.65 -5.89
N ASP A 349 5.25 0.76 -6.89
CA ASP A 349 6.42 0.46 -7.73
C ASP A 349 6.69 1.63 -8.70
N LEU A 350 7.97 1.99 -8.89
CA LEU A 350 8.41 2.91 -9.93
C LEU A 350 8.94 2.12 -11.12
N MET A 351 8.28 2.27 -12.26
CA MET A 351 8.59 1.62 -13.52
C MET A 351 9.27 2.60 -14.46
N TRP A 352 10.25 2.13 -15.20
CA TRP A 352 10.98 2.86 -16.24
C TRP A 352 10.63 2.29 -17.60
N PHE A 353 10.40 3.20 -18.55
CA PHE A 353 10.16 2.92 -19.96
C PHE A 353 11.05 3.83 -20.80
N ARG A 354 11.41 3.38 -22.00
CA ARG A 354 12.13 4.21 -22.97
C ARG A 354 11.55 4.09 -24.38
N HIS A 355 11.06 5.22 -24.86
CA HIS A 355 10.51 5.40 -26.19
C HIS A 355 11.62 5.89 -27.14
N ASP A 356 12.24 4.94 -27.85
CA ASP A 356 13.29 5.24 -28.84
C ASP A 356 12.74 5.93 -30.10
N GLY A 357 11.43 5.81 -30.35
CA GLY A 357 10.71 6.58 -31.38
C GLY A 357 10.42 8.04 -30.97
N ARG A 358 10.99 8.57 -29.89
CA ARG A 358 10.70 9.93 -29.40
C ARG A 358 10.85 11.03 -30.46
N THR A 359 11.83 10.91 -31.35
CA THR A 359 12.15 11.96 -32.32
C THR A 359 11.14 12.06 -33.45
N ASP A 360 10.58 10.92 -33.89
CA ASP A 360 9.68 10.82 -35.03
C ASP A 360 8.27 10.35 -34.67
N GLY A 361 8.01 9.95 -33.44
CA GLY A 361 6.72 9.42 -33.00
C GLY A 361 6.39 8.03 -33.55
N SER A 362 7.40 7.24 -33.94
CA SER A 362 7.21 5.83 -34.31
C SER A 362 6.99 4.95 -33.06
N PHE A 363 6.22 3.86 -33.17
CA PHE A 363 6.00 2.91 -32.07
C PHE A 363 7.27 2.06 -31.86
N ARG A 364 8.33 2.65 -31.29
CA ARG A 364 9.60 1.99 -31.02
C ARG A 364 10.00 2.18 -29.56
N TRP A 365 10.06 1.08 -28.82
CA TRP A 365 10.45 1.03 -27.42
C TRP A 365 11.73 0.22 -27.27
N THR A 366 12.57 0.59 -26.31
CA THR A 366 13.82 -0.15 -26.01
C THR A 366 13.53 -1.58 -25.61
N ASP A 367 12.46 -1.81 -24.85
CA ASP A 367 12.00 -3.13 -24.42
C ASP A 367 10.49 -3.25 -24.60
N ASN A 368 10.01 -4.48 -24.75
CA ASN A 368 8.57 -4.78 -24.77
C ASN A 368 7.91 -4.69 -23.39
N ASN A 369 8.70 -4.72 -22.30
CA ASN A 369 8.22 -4.66 -20.92
C ASN A 369 8.96 -3.56 -20.16
N PRO A 370 8.29 -2.85 -19.24
CA PRO A 370 8.96 -1.89 -18.37
C PRO A 370 9.92 -2.55 -17.41
N ARG A 371 10.91 -1.78 -16.95
CA ARG A 371 11.85 -2.20 -15.90
C ARG A 371 11.46 -1.56 -14.58
N LYS A 372 11.36 -2.37 -13.51
CA LYS A 372 11.16 -1.83 -12.15
C LYS A 372 12.46 -1.21 -11.66
N VAL A 373 12.41 0.07 -11.31
CA VAL A 373 13.57 0.87 -10.87
C VAL A 373 13.40 1.45 -9.47
N GLY A 374 12.26 1.26 -8.83
CA GLY A 374 12.04 1.72 -7.46
C GLY A 374 10.84 1.06 -6.77
N THR A 375 10.77 1.21 -5.45
CA THR A 375 9.68 0.75 -4.58
C THR A 375 9.32 1.85 -3.59
N GLY A 376 8.06 1.92 -3.15
CA GLY A 376 7.63 2.86 -2.11
C GLY A 376 7.35 4.28 -2.61
N TRP A 377 7.03 4.44 -3.89
CA TRP A 377 6.79 5.74 -4.54
C TRP A 377 5.37 6.28 -4.36
N ASN A 378 4.66 5.85 -3.30
CA ASN A 378 3.35 6.37 -2.92
C ASN A 378 3.50 7.77 -2.30
N VAL A 379 3.59 8.79 -3.14
CA VAL A 379 3.83 10.19 -2.77
C VAL A 379 2.69 11.09 -3.25
N LYS A 380 2.55 12.28 -2.65
CA LYS A 380 1.50 13.25 -3.00
C LYS A 380 1.69 13.77 -4.43
N HIS A 381 2.93 14.00 -4.83
CA HIS A 381 3.29 14.47 -6.17
C HIS A 381 4.71 14.02 -6.52
N VAL A 382 4.99 13.74 -7.80
CA VAL A 382 6.32 13.35 -8.28
C VAL A 382 6.58 13.90 -9.66
N PHE A 383 7.79 14.42 -9.89
CA PHE A 383 8.18 14.98 -11.18
C PHE A 383 9.70 14.91 -11.38
N SER A 384 10.14 14.87 -12.63
CA SER A 384 11.57 14.90 -12.92
C SER A 384 12.12 16.32 -12.87
N GLY A 385 13.33 16.46 -12.33
CA GLY A 385 14.16 17.65 -12.46
C GLY A 385 15.12 17.63 -13.66
N GLY A 386 15.03 16.63 -14.55
CA GLY A 386 15.99 16.35 -15.63
C GLY A 386 17.23 15.58 -15.15
N ASP A 387 18.01 15.01 -16.07
CA ASP A 387 19.30 14.34 -15.82
C ASP A 387 19.30 13.27 -14.71
N GLY A 388 18.19 12.54 -14.58
CA GLY A 388 18.02 11.51 -13.55
C GLY A 388 17.58 12.04 -12.19
N VAL A 389 17.48 13.36 -12.00
CA VAL A 389 16.91 13.95 -10.80
C VAL A 389 15.39 13.75 -10.79
N ILE A 390 14.87 13.30 -9.67
CA ILE A 390 13.44 13.11 -9.41
C ILE A 390 13.11 13.77 -8.07
N TYR A 391 12.08 14.60 -8.07
CA TYR A 391 11.55 15.22 -6.88
C TYR A 391 10.23 14.56 -6.50
N ALA A 392 10.02 14.38 -5.20
CA ALA A 392 8.77 13.86 -4.67
C ALA A 392 8.29 14.72 -3.50
N ILE A 393 7.00 15.03 -3.47
CA ILE A 393 6.35 15.70 -2.34
C ILE A 393 5.67 14.64 -1.49
N THR A 394 6.07 14.51 -0.23
CA THR A 394 5.50 13.53 0.69
C THR A 394 4.10 13.96 1.17
N PRO A 395 3.30 13.06 1.77
CA PRO A 395 2.05 13.44 2.42
C PRO A 395 2.20 14.52 3.51
N ASN A 396 3.37 14.62 4.13
CA ASN A 396 3.69 15.65 5.12
C ASN A 396 4.15 16.97 4.50
N ASN A 397 4.04 17.12 3.18
CA ASN A 397 4.48 18.28 2.39
C ASN A 397 6.00 18.53 2.47
N ASP A 398 6.81 17.50 2.66
CA ASP A 398 8.26 17.60 2.49
C ASP A 398 8.63 17.38 1.03
N LEU A 399 9.60 18.15 0.51
CA LEU A 399 10.19 17.91 -0.80
C LEU A 399 11.43 17.03 -0.65
N LEU A 400 11.39 15.86 -1.27
CA LEU A 400 12.51 14.93 -1.35
C LEU A 400 13.15 15.00 -2.74
N TRP A 401 14.47 14.83 -2.77
CA TRP A 401 15.29 14.71 -3.96
C TRP A 401 15.84 13.30 -4.06
N TYR A 402 15.81 12.75 -5.27
CA TYR A 402 16.40 11.48 -5.64
C TYR A 402 17.20 11.65 -6.93
N ARG A 403 18.18 10.79 -7.14
CA ARG A 403 18.89 10.69 -8.43
C ARG A 403 19.01 9.26 -8.89
N HIS A 404 18.30 8.97 -9.98
CA HIS A 404 18.35 7.69 -10.68
C HIS A 404 19.53 7.67 -11.65
N GLU A 405 20.63 7.05 -11.24
CA GLU A 405 21.82 6.89 -12.07
C GLU A 405 21.59 5.91 -13.23
N GLY A 406 20.70 4.93 -13.03
CA GLY A 406 20.26 4.00 -14.06
C GLY A 406 19.30 4.59 -15.09
N ARG A 407 19.11 5.92 -15.16
CA ARG A 407 18.16 6.55 -16.10
C ARG A 407 18.37 6.12 -17.55
N GLY A 408 19.62 5.91 -17.97
CA GLY A 408 19.95 5.62 -19.37
C GLY A 408 19.56 4.20 -19.81
N ASP A 409 19.61 3.24 -18.90
CA ASP A 409 19.43 1.81 -19.19
C ASP A 409 18.31 1.14 -18.36
N GLY A 410 17.67 1.88 -17.46
CA GLY A 410 16.64 1.35 -16.57
C GLY A 410 17.16 0.37 -15.51
N SER A 411 18.45 0.43 -15.15
CA SER A 411 19.01 -0.35 -14.03
C SER A 411 18.58 0.23 -12.67
N PHE A 412 18.40 -0.62 -11.66
CA PHE A 412 18.05 -0.17 -10.29
C PHE A 412 19.29 0.44 -9.61
N ARG A 413 19.70 1.64 -10.03
CA ARG A 413 20.88 2.35 -9.52
C ARG A 413 20.52 3.76 -9.09
N TRP A 414 20.71 4.05 -7.81
CA TRP A 414 20.42 5.35 -7.22
C TRP A 414 21.66 5.91 -6.54
N ALA A 415 21.82 7.24 -6.60
CA ALA A 415 22.91 7.93 -5.90
C ALA A 415 22.77 7.83 -4.36
N ASP A 416 21.53 7.63 -3.90
CA ASP A 416 21.18 7.38 -2.50
C ASP A 416 19.98 6.44 -2.46
N ASN A 417 19.98 5.49 -1.52
CA ASN A 417 18.88 4.54 -1.34
C ASN A 417 17.71 5.17 -0.56
N ALA A 418 17.94 6.32 0.08
CA ALA A 418 16.90 7.13 0.71
C ALA A 418 16.84 8.50 0.03
N GLY A 419 15.62 9.01 -0.21
CA GLY A 419 15.43 10.36 -0.73
C GLY A 419 15.99 11.40 0.24
N ARG A 420 16.71 12.40 -0.27
CA ARG A 420 17.24 13.49 0.55
C ARG A 420 16.18 14.57 0.71
N LYS A 421 15.87 14.93 1.96
CA LYS A 421 14.96 16.03 2.22
C LYS A 421 15.63 17.36 1.84
N VAL A 422 15.03 18.05 0.89
CA VAL A 422 15.53 19.32 0.32
C VAL A 422 14.52 20.45 0.47
N GLY A 423 13.35 20.21 1.03
CA GLY A 423 12.37 21.26 1.31
C GLY A 423 11.33 20.85 2.35
N VAL A 424 10.69 21.86 2.94
CA VAL A 424 9.61 21.74 3.93
C VAL A 424 8.42 22.59 3.50
N GLY A 425 7.19 22.18 3.82
CA GLY A 425 6.00 23.00 3.60
C GLY A 425 5.56 23.16 2.13
N TRP A 426 5.86 22.17 1.28
CA TRP A 426 5.49 22.14 -0.14
C TRP A 426 4.01 21.80 -0.37
N ASN A 427 3.10 22.55 0.26
CA ASN A 427 1.67 22.46 0.01
C ASN A 427 1.27 23.41 -1.13
N MET A 428 1.29 22.89 -2.37
CA MET A 428 1.03 23.66 -3.59
C MET A 428 -0.03 22.94 -4.42
N LYS A 429 -0.84 23.69 -5.19
CA LYS A 429 -1.83 23.11 -6.12
C LYS A 429 -1.16 22.27 -7.21
N HIS A 430 0.00 22.72 -7.68
CA HIS A 430 0.78 22.01 -8.68
C HIS A 430 2.24 22.40 -8.60
N VAL A 431 3.15 21.48 -8.92
CA VAL A 431 4.60 21.73 -8.98
C VAL A 431 5.19 21.04 -10.21
N PHE A 432 6.07 21.72 -10.93
CA PHE A 432 6.78 21.14 -12.07
C PHE A 432 8.18 21.73 -12.21
N SER A 433 9.11 20.97 -12.77
CA SER A 433 10.47 21.48 -12.99
C SER A 433 10.60 22.15 -14.35
N GLY A 434 11.24 23.31 -14.38
CA GLY A 434 11.71 23.95 -15.60
C GLY A 434 13.03 23.37 -16.14
N GLY A 435 13.65 22.40 -15.44
CA GLY A 435 15.03 21.93 -15.68
C GLY A 435 16.07 22.76 -14.92
N ASP A 436 17.30 22.24 -14.79
CA ASP A 436 18.47 22.96 -14.22
C ASP A 436 18.30 23.50 -12.79
N GLY A 437 17.50 22.80 -11.97
CA GLY A 437 17.26 23.16 -10.57
C GLY A 437 16.13 24.15 -10.39
N ILE A 438 15.50 24.58 -11.47
CA ILE A 438 14.38 25.50 -11.44
C ILE A 438 13.09 24.72 -11.23
N LEU A 439 12.33 25.11 -10.21
CA LEU A 439 11.01 24.59 -9.91
C LEU A 439 9.99 25.71 -9.99
N TYR A 440 8.85 25.40 -10.61
CA TYR A 440 7.66 26.24 -10.59
C TYR A 440 6.60 25.61 -9.70
N ALA A 441 5.89 26.44 -8.96
CA ALA A 441 4.73 25.99 -8.19
C ALA A 441 3.56 26.95 -8.38
N ILE A 442 2.35 26.42 -8.31
CA ILE A 442 1.11 27.21 -8.30
C ILE A 442 0.53 27.13 -6.90
N ASN A 443 0.35 28.29 -6.26
CA ASN A 443 -0.22 28.37 -4.91
C ASN A 443 -1.75 28.52 -4.96
N ASP A 444 -2.39 28.60 -3.79
CA ASP A 444 -3.84 28.69 -3.69
C ASP A 444 -4.43 29.97 -4.29
N ASN A 445 -3.66 31.05 -4.34
CA ASN A 445 -4.03 32.31 -5.00
C ASN A 445 -3.91 32.24 -6.54
N ASN A 446 -3.53 31.08 -7.09
CA ASN A 446 -3.22 30.89 -8.51
C ASN A 446 -2.05 31.76 -8.98
N ASP A 447 -1.09 32.06 -8.11
CA ASP A 447 0.17 32.69 -8.49
C ASP A 447 1.17 31.63 -8.92
N LEU A 448 1.93 31.92 -9.99
CA LEU A 448 3.07 31.11 -10.39
C LEU A 448 4.30 31.59 -9.62
N LEU A 449 4.86 30.68 -8.83
CA LEU A 449 6.05 30.88 -8.02
C LEU A 449 7.25 30.20 -8.66
N TRP A 450 8.41 30.83 -8.58
CA TRP A 450 9.69 30.33 -9.04
C TRP A 450 10.61 30.06 -7.85
N PHE A 451 11.29 28.92 -7.91
CA PHE A 451 12.32 28.50 -6.96
C PHE A 451 13.54 27.99 -7.72
N ARG A 452 14.72 28.10 -7.10
CA ARG A 452 15.96 27.50 -7.63
C ARG A 452 16.69 26.71 -6.55
N HIS A 453 16.81 25.42 -6.81
CA HIS A 453 17.50 24.45 -5.97
C HIS A 453 18.95 24.30 -6.45
N ASP A 454 19.86 25.09 -5.87
CA ASP A 454 21.29 25.03 -6.18
C ASP A 454 21.94 23.71 -5.74
N GLY A 455 21.31 22.98 -4.82
CA GLY A 455 21.67 21.61 -4.45
C GLY A 455 21.22 20.53 -5.44
N ARG A 456 20.73 20.86 -6.64
CA ARG A 456 20.20 19.83 -7.58
C ARG A 456 21.18 18.72 -7.91
N GLY A 457 22.48 19.02 -8.01
CA GLY A 457 23.49 18.02 -8.42
C GLY A 457 23.78 16.96 -7.35
N ASP A 458 23.65 17.33 -6.08
CA ASP A 458 24.07 16.53 -4.93
C ASP A 458 22.94 16.25 -3.92
N GLY A 459 21.75 16.84 -4.09
CA GLY A 459 20.63 16.71 -3.16
C GLY A 459 20.84 17.43 -1.83
N SER A 460 21.74 18.41 -1.76
CA SER A 460 21.91 19.25 -0.56
C SER A 460 20.75 20.25 -0.41
N PHE A 461 20.36 20.58 0.82
CA PHE A 461 19.33 21.60 1.11
C PHE A 461 19.92 23.01 0.84
N ARG A 462 20.10 23.37 -0.43
CA ARG A 462 20.63 24.66 -0.87
C ARG A 462 19.70 25.27 -1.91
N TRP A 463 19.16 26.44 -1.56
CA TRP A 463 18.27 27.23 -2.40
C TRP A 463 18.88 28.61 -2.64
N THR A 464 18.65 29.17 -3.82
CA THR A 464 19.14 30.52 -4.16
C THR A 464 18.56 31.58 -3.23
N ASP A 465 17.29 31.43 -2.87
CA ASP A 465 16.58 32.32 -1.94
C ASP A 465 15.82 31.50 -0.89
N ASN A 466 15.61 32.08 0.29
CA ASN A 466 14.78 31.49 1.34
C ASN A 466 13.27 31.54 1.04
N ASN A 467 12.85 32.42 0.12
CA ASN A 467 11.45 32.61 -0.27
C ASN A 467 11.30 32.50 -1.79
N PRO A 468 10.17 31.95 -2.29
CA PRO A 468 9.90 31.96 -3.72
C PRO A 468 9.76 33.36 -4.28
N ARG A 469 10.07 33.50 -5.58
CA ARG A 469 9.76 34.69 -6.36
C ARG A 469 8.44 34.49 -7.10
N LYS A 470 7.49 35.41 -6.96
CA LYS A 470 6.28 35.41 -7.77
C LYS A 470 6.62 35.86 -9.18
N VAL A 471 6.35 35.02 -10.17
CA VAL A 471 6.64 35.24 -11.59
C VAL A 471 5.40 35.22 -12.47
N GLY A 472 4.21 34.98 -11.92
CA GLY A 472 2.96 35.06 -12.66
C GLY A 472 1.74 35.15 -11.75
N THR A 473 0.62 35.59 -12.32
CA THR A 473 -0.68 35.71 -11.64
C THR A 473 -1.76 35.07 -12.51
N GLY A 474 -2.77 34.43 -11.91
CA GLY A 474 -3.93 33.91 -12.64
C GLY A 474 -3.74 32.55 -13.30
N TRP A 475 -2.86 31.70 -12.76
CA TRP A 475 -2.53 30.36 -13.26
C TRP A 475 -3.56 29.29 -12.87
N ASN A 476 -4.85 29.55 -13.13
CA ASN A 476 -5.92 28.56 -12.96
C ASN A 476 -6.10 27.79 -14.28
N MET A 477 -5.46 26.64 -14.41
CA MET A 477 -5.37 25.85 -15.65
C MET A 477 -5.67 24.37 -15.34
N LYS A 478 -6.20 23.62 -16.32
CA LYS A 478 -6.43 22.17 -16.18
C LYS A 478 -5.14 21.41 -15.91
N GLN A 479 -4.11 21.69 -16.71
CA GLN A 479 -2.79 21.07 -16.61
C GLN A 479 -1.73 22.11 -16.97
N VAL A 480 -0.59 22.09 -16.29
CA VAL A 480 0.57 22.97 -16.57
C VAL A 480 1.84 22.14 -16.54
N PHE A 481 2.72 22.32 -17.52
CA PHE A 481 3.96 21.55 -17.61
C PHE A 481 5.06 22.32 -18.35
N ALA A 482 6.32 22.02 -18.03
CA ALA A 482 7.45 22.68 -18.66
C ALA A 482 7.68 22.20 -20.10
N GLY A 483 7.99 23.12 -21.00
CA GLY A 483 8.48 22.85 -22.34
C GLY A 483 10.00 22.87 -22.47
N SER A 484 10.77 23.00 -21.38
CA SER A 484 12.22 23.26 -21.35
C SER A 484 12.60 24.67 -21.84
N GLU A 485 13.75 25.21 -21.41
CA GLU A 485 14.26 26.54 -21.80
C GLU A 485 13.27 27.70 -21.59
N GLY A 486 12.60 27.71 -20.44
CA GLY A 486 11.67 28.80 -20.06
C GLY A 486 10.29 28.69 -20.69
N VAL A 487 10.09 27.75 -21.61
CA VAL A 487 8.77 27.45 -22.16
C VAL A 487 7.90 26.77 -21.10
N ILE A 488 6.67 27.23 -20.97
CA ILE A 488 5.64 26.63 -20.11
C ILE A 488 4.39 26.44 -20.97
N TYR A 489 3.85 25.22 -20.95
CA TYR A 489 2.56 24.92 -21.56
C TYR A 489 1.48 24.87 -20.50
N ALA A 490 0.28 25.29 -20.87
CA ALA A 490 -0.92 25.11 -20.06
C ALA A 490 -2.10 24.67 -20.92
N ILE A 491 -2.99 23.87 -20.35
CA ILE A 491 -4.28 23.52 -20.98
C ILE A 491 -5.37 24.26 -20.23
N ASN A 492 -6.19 25.01 -20.95
CA ASN A 492 -7.30 25.77 -20.37
C ASN A 492 -8.63 25.00 -20.42
N ASP A 493 -9.70 25.65 -19.95
CA ASP A 493 -11.02 25.03 -19.83
C ASP A 493 -11.69 24.72 -21.17
N ALA A 494 -11.31 25.46 -22.21
CA ALA A 494 -11.73 25.25 -23.59
C ALA A 494 -10.96 24.13 -24.30
N ASP A 495 -10.11 23.38 -23.58
CA ASP A 495 -9.23 22.34 -24.15
C ASP A 495 -8.22 22.92 -25.16
N ASP A 496 -7.83 24.19 -25.01
CA ASP A 496 -6.77 24.78 -25.81
C ASP A 496 -5.41 24.61 -25.12
N LEU A 497 -4.40 24.24 -25.91
CA LEU A 497 -3.01 24.25 -25.48
C LEU A 497 -2.44 25.67 -25.67
N LEU A 498 -2.00 26.25 -24.57
CA LEU A 498 -1.39 27.56 -24.49
C LEU A 498 0.11 27.43 -24.28
N TRP A 499 0.88 28.31 -24.93
CA TRP A 499 2.31 28.44 -24.83
C TRP A 499 2.67 29.77 -24.16
N PHE A 500 3.59 29.71 -23.22
CA PHE A 500 4.20 30.84 -22.55
C PHE A 500 5.72 30.68 -22.56
N ARG A 501 6.46 31.79 -22.49
CA ARG A 501 7.92 31.77 -22.32
C ARG A 501 8.38 32.77 -21.27
N HIS A 502 8.96 32.23 -20.21
CA HIS A 502 9.50 32.98 -19.09
C HIS A 502 11.00 33.24 -19.30
N ASP A 503 11.32 34.42 -19.85
CA ASP A 503 12.71 34.85 -20.10
C ASP A 503 13.47 35.17 -18.80
N GLY A 504 12.74 35.39 -17.70
CA GLY A 504 13.28 35.45 -16.34
C GLY A 504 13.61 34.08 -15.72
N ARG A 505 13.58 32.98 -16.47
CA ARG A 505 13.79 31.62 -15.93
C ARG A 505 15.06 31.47 -15.08
N ASN A 506 16.16 32.11 -15.47
CA ASN A 506 17.45 31.90 -14.82
C ASN A 506 17.62 32.65 -13.49
N ASP A 507 16.93 33.77 -13.33
CA ASP A 507 17.04 34.68 -12.18
C ASP A 507 15.72 34.84 -11.40
N GLY A 508 14.62 34.25 -11.87
CA GLY A 508 13.30 34.37 -11.27
C GLY A 508 12.69 35.77 -11.37
N SER A 509 13.16 36.62 -12.29
CA SER A 509 12.55 37.93 -12.56
C SER A 509 11.22 37.78 -13.30
N PHE A 510 10.26 38.68 -13.07
CA PHE A 510 8.98 38.72 -13.79
C PHE A 510 9.20 39.21 -15.23
N ARG A 511 9.81 38.40 -16.09
CA ARG A 511 10.07 38.72 -17.51
C ARG A 511 9.53 37.61 -18.38
N TRP A 512 8.58 37.96 -19.24
CA TRP A 512 7.94 37.06 -20.19
C TRP A 512 8.19 37.56 -21.62
N ALA A 513 8.27 36.63 -22.56
CA ALA A 513 8.48 36.96 -23.97
C ALA A 513 7.29 37.74 -24.56
N ASP A 514 6.09 37.52 -24.01
CA ASP A 514 4.85 38.20 -24.40
C ASP A 514 3.96 38.46 -23.17
N ASP A 515 3.11 39.49 -23.25
CA ASP A 515 2.13 39.83 -22.21
C ASP A 515 0.95 38.84 -22.13
N LYS A 516 0.76 38.01 -23.17
CA LYS A 516 -0.34 37.05 -23.29
C LYS A 516 0.16 35.70 -23.79
N ALA A 517 -0.52 34.64 -23.35
CA ALA A 517 -0.29 33.29 -23.85
C ALA A 517 -0.58 33.21 -25.36
N ARG A 518 0.21 32.41 -26.08
CA ARG A 518 -0.08 32.05 -27.48
C ARG A 518 -0.84 30.73 -27.51
N LYS A 519 -1.99 30.69 -28.17
CA LYS A 519 -2.71 29.44 -28.41
C LYS A 519 -2.00 28.65 -29.50
N VAL A 520 -1.54 27.43 -29.16
CA VAL A 520 -0.76 26.56 -30.05
C VAL A 520 -1.45 25.22 -30.32
N GLY A 521 -2.63 24.97 -29.74
CA GLY A 521 -3.42 23.77 -30.02
C GLY A 521 -4.86 23.90 -29.56
N THR A 522 -5.73 23.02 -30.08
CA THR A 522 -7.15 22.89 -29.72
C THR A 522 -7.51 21.43 -29.57
N GLY A 523 -8.46 21.11 -28.68
CA GLY A 523 -8.94 19.75 -28.45
C GLY A 523 -8.03 18.91 -27.55
N TRP A 524 -7.27 19.55 -26.66
CA TRP A 524 -6.35 18.93 -25.70
C TRP A 524 -7.06 18.34 -24.48
N ASN A 525 -8.12 17.58 -24.72
CA ASN A 525 -8.86 16.86 -23.69
C ASN A 525 -8.20 15.50 -23.39
N LEU A 526 -7.10 15.53 -22.64
CA LEU A 526 -6.27 14.36 -22.29
C LEU A 526 -6.31 14.16 -20.78
N GLU A 527 -6.30 12.90 -20.32
CA GLU A 527 -6.30 12.55 -18.89
C GLU A 527 -5.04 13.08 -18.21
N HIS A 528 -3.90 12.99 -18.89
CA HIS A 528 -2.64 13.53 -18.42
C HIS A 528 -1.76 13.92 -19.61
N VAL A 529 -0.92 14.97 -19.45
CA VAL A 529 0.12 15.35 -20.41
C VAL A 529 1.47 15.53 -19.71
N LEU A 530 2.53 15.16 -20.41
CA LEU A 530 3.90 15.33 -19.94
C LEU A 530 4.83 15.74 -21.08
N SER A 531 5.84 16.54 -20.75
CA SER A 531 6.83 17.00 -21.72
C SER A 531 7.84 15.91 -22.02
N GLY A 532 7.97 15.53 -23.28
CA GLY A 532 9.09 14.71 -23.74
C GLY A 532 10.39 15.52 -23.89
N GLY A 533 10.40 16.83 -23.67
CA GLY A 533 11.52 17.72 -24.00
C GLY A 533 11.63 17.99 -25.50
N ASP A 534 12.34 19.05 -25.88
CA ASP A 534 12.55 19.47 -27.28
C ASP A 534 11.25 19.62 -28.09
N GLY A 535 10.15 20.01 -27.44
CA GLY A 535 8.85 20.18 -28.09
C GLY A 535 8.07 18.89 -28.30
N VAL A 536 8.60 17.73 -27.86
CA VAL A 536 7.80 16.51 -27.75
C VAL A 536 6.85 16.65 -26.58
N ILE A 537 5.59 16.29 -26.78
CA ILE A 537 4.56 16.23 -25.74
C ILE A 537 3.92 14.85 -25.83
N TYR A 538 3.79 14.19 -24.69
CA TYR A 538 3.05 12.96 -24.55
C TYR A 538 1.70 13.24 -23.90
N GLY A 539 0.67 12.52 -24.32
CA GLY A 539 -0.68 12.65 -23.80
C GLY A 539 -1.33 11.29 -23.61
N PHE A 540 -2.07 11.13 -22.52
CA PHE A 540 -2.86 9.94 -22.24
C PHE A 540 -4.31 10.23 -22.58
N ASN A 541 -4.91 9.44 -23.47
CA ASN A 541 -6.33 9.56 -23.76
C ASN A 541 -7.15 8.63 -22.84
N GLN A 542 -8.47 8.77 -22.92
CA GLN A 542 -9.42 8.02 -22.11
C GLN A 542 -9.52 6.53 -22.49
N ASP A 543 -8.88 6.13 -23.58
CA ASP A 543 -8.75 4.73 -24.03
C ASP A 543 -7.48 4.07 -23.51
N ALA A 544 -6.75 4.72 -22.60
CA ALA A 544 -5.46 4.27 -22.09
C ALA A 544 -4.38 4.18 -23.20
N ASP A 545 -4.49 4.99 -24.24
CA ASP A 545 -3.44 5.12 -25.24
C ASP A 545 -2.47 6.24 -24.88
N LEU A 546 -1.19 5.98 -25.13
CA LEU A 546 -0.15 7.00 -25.10
C LEU A 546 -0.01 7.61 -26.49
N LEU A 547 -0.27 8.91 -26.56
CA LEU A 547 -0.19 9.72 -27.76
C LEU A 547 1.08 10.57 -27.73
N TRP A 548 1.68 10.75 -28.90
CA TRP A 548 2.86 11.58 -29.15
C TRP A 548 2.49 12.76 -30.03
N PHE A 549 3.01 13.93 -29.66
CA PHE A 549 2.91 15.18 -30.39
C PHE A 549 4.29 15.84 -30.46
N LYS A 550 4.53 16.62 -31.51
CA LYS A 550 5.77 17.41 -31.65
C LYS A 550 5.47 18.83 -32.09
N HIS A 551 5.63 19.75 -31.15
CA HIS A 551 5.50 21.18 -31.38
C HIS A 551 6.82 21.75 -31.90
N GLU A 552 6.90 21.95 -33.22
CA GLU A 552 8.07 22.54 -33.89
C GLU A 552 8.17 24.05 -33.67
N GLY A 553 7.04 24.69 -33.37
CA GLY A 553 6.95 26.08 -32.94
C GLY A 553 7.30 26.31 -31.48
N ARG A 554 7.90 25.33 -30.77
CA ARG A 554 8.23 25.47 -29.34
C ARG A 554 9.06 26.72 -29.03
N ALA A 555 10.00 27.09 -29.89
CA ALA A 555 10.94 28.18 -29.58
C ALA A 555 10.28 29.57 -29.62
N ASP A 556 9.28 29.75 -30.48
CA ASP A 556 8.64 31.02 -30.77
C ASP A 556 7.12 31.02 -30.49
N GLY A 557 6.54 29.91 -30.07
CA GLY A 557 5.10 29.76 -29.85
C GLY A 557 4.26 29.82 -31.13
N SER A 558 4.83 29.52 -32.30
CA SER A 558 4.08 29.41 -33.55
C SER A 558 3.25 28.12 -33.61
N PHE A 559 2.06 28.14 -34.21
CA PHE A 559 1.23 26.94 -34.40
C PHE A 559 1.85 26.04 -35.49
N ARG A 560 2.92 25.32 -35.17
CA ARG A 560 3.61 24.40 -36.09
C ARG A 560 3.84 23.05 -35.42
N TRP A 561 3.28 22.01 -36.03
CA TRP A 561 3.33 20.64 -35.53
C TRP A 561 3.94 19.73 -36.59
N ALA A 562 4.74 18.74 -36.17
CA ALA A 562 5.36 17.78 -37.09
C ALA A 562 4.33 16.85 -37.78
N ALA A 563 3.10 16.82 -37.28
CA ALA A 563 1.98 16.09 -37.87
C ALA A 563 0.65 16.76 -37.52
N ASP A 564 -0.34 16.66 -38.41
CA ASP A 564 -1.68 17.23 -38.21
C ASP A 564 -2.49 16.52 -37.11
N LYS A 565 -2.10 15.30 -36.74
CA LYS A 565 -2.73 14.48 -35.71
C LYS A 565 -1.68 13.84 -34.81
N ALA A 566 -2.09 13.58 -33.57
CA ALA A 566 -1.30 12.80 -32.63
C ALA A 566 -0.98 11.42 -33.20
N ARG A 567 0.21 10.90 -32.89
CA ARG A 567 0.59 9.51 -33.21
C ARG A 567 0.41 8.65 -31.97
N LYS A 568 -0.29 7.52 -32.09
CA LYS A 568 -0.36 6.53 -31.01
C LYS A 568 0.97 5.79 -30.91
N VAL A 569 1.62 5.87 -29.75
CA VAL A 569 2.92 5.26 -29.47
C VAL A 569 2.89 4.27 -28.31
N GLY A 570 1.73 4.09 -27.65
CA GLY A 570 1.52 3.07 -26.63
C GLY A 570 0.04 2.76 -26.42
N ALA A 571 -0.24 1.62 -25.80
CA ALA A 571 -1.57 1.19 -25.38
C ALA A 571 -1.49 0.59 -23.97
N GLY A 572 -2.61 0.59 -23.23
CA GLY A 572 -2.67 0.03 -21.86
C GLY A 572 -2.13 0.95 -20.76
N TRP A 573 -1.99 2.24 -21.05
CA TRP A 573 -1.56 3.29 -20.12
C TRP A 573 -2.72 3.84 -19.27
N GLY A 574 -3.60 2.96 -18.78
CA GLY A 574 -4.78 3.35 -18.02
C GLY A 574 -4.47 3.57 -16.55
N PHE A 575 -5.07 4.60 -15.96
CA PHE A 575 -4.96 4.86 -14.53
C PHE A 575 -5.89 3.96 -13.70
N SER A 576 -5.54 3.76 -12.42
CA SER A 576 -6.33 2.98 -11.47
C SER A 576 -7.77 3.48 -11.37
N HIS A 577 -8.73 2.62 -11.69
CA HIS A 577 -10.15 2.88 -11.48
C HIS A 577 -10.75 1.79 -10.58
N VAL A 578 -11.39 2.20 -9.49
CA VAL A 578 -11.96 1.26 -8.51
C VAL A 578 -13.43 1.56 -8.28
N MET A 579 -14.16 0.59 -7.75
CA MET A 579 -15.56 0.73 -7.38
C MET A 579 -15.72 0.45 -5.90
N TYR A 580 -16.60 1.21 -5.26
CA TYR A 580 -17.03 0.94 -3.88
C TYR A 580 -18.51 0.61 -3.85
N ALA A 581 -18.86 -0.40 -3.04
CA ALA A 581 -20.24 -0.74 -2.74
C ALA A 581 -20.47 -0.68 -1.23
N LEU A 582 -21.47 0.10 -0.83
CA LEU A 582 -21.97 0.16 0.53
C LEU A 582 -23.05 -0.89 0.72
N THR A 583 -22.84 -1.82 1.65
CA THR A 583 -23.85 -2.80 2.02
C THR A 583 -24.93 -2.16 2.90
N THR A 584 -26.06 -2.85 3.06
CA THR A 584 -27.12 -2.44 3.99
C THR A 584 -26.71 -2.55 5.45
N THR A 585 -25.68 -3.35 5.76
CA THR A 585 -25.11 -3.51 7.11
C THR A 585 -24.08 -2.42 7.45
N GLY A 586 -23.74 -1.55 6.50
CA GLY A 586 -22.74 -0.49 6.70
C GLY A 586 -21.30 -0.93 6.44
N ASP A 587 -21.08 -2.04 5.73
CA ASP A 587 -19.76 -2.42 5.26
C ASP A 587 -19.46 -1.75 3.92
N LEU A 588 -18.22 -1.31 3.73
CA LEU A 588 -17.74 -0.78 2.46
C LEU A 588 -16.88 -1.84 1.77
N LEU A 589 -17.35 -2.29 0.62
CA LEU A 589 -16.66 -3.25 -0.24
C LEU A 589 -15.95 -2.51 -1.38
N TRP A 590 -14.76 -2.96 -1.72
CA TRP A 590 -13.93 -2.52 -2.83
C TRP A 590 -13.97 -3.54 -3.96
N TYR A 591 -14.09 -3.07 -5.19
CA TYR A 591 -14.05 -3.87 -6.40
C TYR A 591 -13.13 -3.20 -7.41
N ARG A 592 -12.56 -4.03 -8.30
CA ARG A 592 -11.87 -3.54 -9.49
C ARG A 592 -12.25 -4.36 -10.70
N HIS A 593 -12.86 -3.66 -11.65
CA HIS A 593 -13.28 -4.22 -12.92
C HIS A 593 -12.10 -4.14 -13.91
N GLU A 594 -11.38 -5.23 -14.07
CA GLU A 594 -10.23 -5.30 -14.98
C GLU A 594 -10.66 -5.28 -16.46
N GLY A 595 -11.93 -5.62 -16.73
CA GLY A 595 -12.60 -5.43 -18.02
C GLY A 595 -13.20 -4.05 -18.23
N ARG A 596 -12.81 -3.02 -17.48
CA ARG A 596 -13.43 -1.68 -17.58
C ARG A 596 -13.42 -1.10 -19.00
N SER A 597 -12.33 -1.27 -19.75
CA SER A 597 -12.16 -0.67 -21.07
C SER A 597 -13.02 -1.34 -22.14
N ASP A 598 -13.25 -2.65 -22.02
CA ASP A 598 -13.91 -3.49 -23.02
C ASP A 598 -15.26 -4.07 -22.55
N GLY A 599 -15.63 -3.89 -21.28
CA GLY A 599 -16.84 -4.47 -20.70
C GLY A 599 -16.82 -6.00 -20.54
N SER A 600 -15.65 -6.63 -20.54
CA SER A 600 -15.50 -8.07 -20.29
C SER A 600 -15.72 -8.41 -18.81
N PHE A 601 -16.32 -9.57 -18.51
CA PHE A 601 -16.49 -10.05 -17.14
C PHE A 601 -15.14 -10.46 -16.54
N ARG A 602 -14.38 -9.49 -16.03
CA ARG A 602 -13.06 -9.70 -15.40
C ARG A 602 -12.94 -8.83 -14.16
N TRP A 603 -12.88 -9.46 -13.01
CA TRP A 603 -12.80 -8.80 -11.70
C TRP A 603 -11.54 -9.22 -10.96
N ALA A 604 -10.94 -8.28 -10.23
CA ALA A 604 -9.86 -8.58 -9.30
C ALA A 604 -10.33 -9.57 -8.21
N PHE A 605 -11.55 -9.38 -7.72
CA PHE A 605 -12.25 -10.27 -6.79
C PHE A 605 -13.71 -10.34 -7.18
N GLU A 606 -14.27 -11.53 -7.34
CA GLU A 606 -15.68 -11.71 -7.75
C GLU A 606 -16.65 -11.12 -6.71
N ASP A 607 -16.41 -11.38 -5.43
CA ASP A 607 -17.27 -10.91 -4.33
C ASP A 607 -16.87 -9.52 -3.79
N GLY A 608 -15.81 -8.92 -4.32
CA GLY A 608 -15.19 -7.71 -3.76
C GLY A 608 -14.45 -7.96 -2.44
N LYS A 609 -13.82 -6.92 -1.92
CA LYS A 609 -13.08 -6.97 -0.65
C LYS A 609 -13.61 -5.93 0.32
N LYS A 610 -13.99 -6.36 1.52
CA LYS A 610 -14.34 -5.44 2.58
C LYS A 610 -13.12 -4.61 2.98
N VAL A 611 -13.22 -3.30 2.80
CA VAL A 611 -12.14 -2.34 3.10
C VAL A 611 -12.44 -1.46 4.31
N SER A 612 -13.70 -1.44 4.77
CA SER A 612 -14.10 -0.70 5.96
C SER A 612 -15.49 -1.15 6.48
N THR A 613 -15.84 -0.76 7.70
CA THR A 613 -17.14 -1.02 8.34
C THR A 613 -17.64 0.24 9.06
N GLY A 614 -18.90 0.26 9.48
CA GLY A 614 -19.49 1.42 10.18
C GLY A 614 -19.86 2.60 9.27
N TRP A 615 -20.04 2.37 7.97
CA TRP A 615 -20.42 3.40 6.97
C TRP A 615 -21.91 3.73 7.02
N ASN A 616 -22.36 4.28 8.13
CA ASN A 616 -23.75 4.67 8.38
C ASN A 616 -24.08 6.05 7.80
N TYR A 617 -23.88 6.21 6.48
CA TYR A 617 -24.19 7.44 5.77
C TYR A 617 -25.52 7.34 5.04
N LYS A 618 -26.23 8.46 4.93
CA LYS A 618 -27.42 8.61 4.09
C LYS A 618 -27.06 8.42 2.61
N ARG A 619 -25.91 8.96 2.21
CA ARG A 619 -25.34 8.84 0.86
C ARG A 619 -23.82 8.92 0.92
N ILE A 620 -23.16 8.24 -0.01
CA ILE A 620 -21.73 8.37 -0.26
C ILE A 620 -21.45 8.70 -1.71
N PHE A 621 -20.32 9.33 -2.01
CA PHE A 621 -19.85 9.57 -3.38
C PHE A 621 -18.33 9.76 -3.41
N SER A 622 -17.70 9.47 -4.55
CA SER A 622 -16.25 9.64 -4.71
C SER A 622 -15.93 11.10 -5.04
N GLY A 623 -14.82 11.60 -4.48
CA GLY A 623 -14.13 12.82 -4.90
C GLY A 623 -12.97 12.57 -5.87
N GLY A 624 -12.78 11.33 -6.31
CA GLY A 624 -11.67 10.85 -7.11
C GLY A 624 -10.39 10.62 -6.28
N ASN A 625 -9.49 9.78 -6.80
CA ASN A 625 -8.16 9.51 -6.22
C ASN A 625 -8.20 9.04 -4.76
N GLY A 626 -9.17 8.21 -4.40
CA GLY A 626 -9.30 7.63 -3.07
C GLY A 626 -10.01 8.52 -2.06
N VAL A 627 -10.48 9.71 -2.46
CA VAL A 627 -11.31 10.56 -1.61
C VAL A 627 -12.75 10.07 -1.67
N LEU A 628 -13.36 9.81 -0.51
CA LEU A 628 -14.78 9.49 -0.39
C LEU A 628 -15.45 10.51 0.52
N TYR A 629 -16.63 10.95 0.11
CA TYR A 629 -17.51 11.78 0.91
C TYR A 629 -18.71 10.98 1.38
N GLY A 630 -19.11 11.20 2.64
CA GLY A 630 -20.33 10.66 3.22
C GLY A 630 -21.21 11.79 3.76
N VAL A 631 -22.50 11.76 3.45
CA VAL A 631 -23.51 12.68 4.00
C VAL A 631 -24.24 11.97 5.13
N THR A 632 -24.21 12.55 6.33
CA THR A 632 -24.93 12.02 7.50
C THR A 632 -26.44 12.34 7.40
N ASP A 633 -27.25 11.70 8.24
CA ASP A 633 -28.69 12.02 8.32
C ASP A 633 -28.94 13.46 8.80
N THR A 634 -28.04 14.04 9.60
CA THR A 634 -28.07 15.45 10.02
C THR A 634 -27.65 16.42 8.91
N GLY A 635 -27.13 15.92 7.78
CA GLY A 635 -26.65 16.73 6.66
C GLY A 635 -25.22 17.24 6.82
N ASP A 636 -24.41 16.60 7.65
CA ASP A 636 -22.97 16.87 7.71
C ASP A 636 -22.27 16.16 6.55
N LEU A 637 -21.30 16.84 5.93
CA LEU A 637 -20.42 16.25 4.92
C LEU A 637 -19.13 15.78 5.59
N MET A 638 -18.88 14.48 5.51
CA MET A 638 -17.73 13.81 6.07
C MET A 638 -16.78 13.39 4.95
N TRP A 639 -15.51 13.66 5.11
CA TRP A 639 -14.43 13.31 4.20
C TRP A 639 -13.65 12.10 4.73
N HIS A 640 -13.27 11.21 3.82
CA HIS A 640 -12.42 10.04 4.04
C HIS A 640 -11.40 9.93 2.91
N ARG A 641 -10.28 9.27 3.21
CA ARG A 641 -9.25 8.96 2.22
C ARG A 641 -8.77 7.53 2.35
N HIS A 642 -9.00 6.75 1.30
CA HIS A 642 -8.55 5.37 1.17
C HIS A 642 -7.18 5.32 0.50
N GLU A 643 -6.13 5.36 1.31
CA GLU A 643 -4.74 5.22 0.84
C GLU A 643 -4.47 3.79 0.32
N GLY A 644 -5.26 2.82 0.78
CA GLY A 644 -5.19 1.42 0.38
C GLY A 644 -5.82 1.06 -0.96
N ARG A 645 -6.37 2.03 -1.72
CA ARG A 645 -7.24 1.77 -2.87
C ARG A 645 -6.61 0.94 -4.00
N GLY A 646 -5.31 1.07 -4.25
CA GLY A 646 -4.63 0.35 -5.33
C GLY A 646 -4.54 -1.15 -5.07
N VAL A 647 -4.52 -1.53 -3.79
CA VAL A 647 -4.27 -2.91 -3.34
C VAL A 647 -5.36 -3.42 -2.41
N ALA A 648 -6.54 -2.80 -2.37
CA ALA A 648 -7.68 -3.21 -1.53
C ALA A 648 -7.32 -3.44 -0.05
N SER A 649 -6.42 -2.61 0.52
CA SER A 649 -5.99 -2.74 1.92
C SER A 649 -6.89 -1.95 2.87
N LEU A 650 -6.79 -2.18 4.19
CA LEU A 650 -7.54 -1.43 5.21
C LEU A 650 -6.91 -0.07 5.57
N LYS A 651 -6.04 0.48 4.70
CA LYS A 651 -5.28 1.69 5.01
C LYS A 651 -6.10 2.94 4.69
N TRP A 652 -6.57 3.62 5.72
CA TRP A 652 -7.29 4.90 5.63
C TRP A 652 -6.52 6.02 6.33
N THR A 653 -6.61 7.25 5.82
CA THR A 653 -6.02 8.42 6.49
C THR A 653 -6.68 8.65 7.85
N ASP A 654 -5.87 8.72 8.90
CA ASP A 654 -6.24 8.87 10.32
C ASP A 654 -7.23 7.83 10.89
N ASN A 655 -7.68 6.87 10.08
CA ASN A 655 -8.75 5.91 10.39
C ASN A 655 -10.04 6.56 10.94
N LYS A 656 -10.26 7.85 10.66
CA LYS A 656 -11.42 8.62 11.15
C LYS A 656 -11.91 9.59 10.08
N PRO A 657 -13.24 9.76 9.93
CA PRO A 657 -13.78 10.79 9.06
C PRO A 657 -13.45 12.20 9.57
N ARG A 658 -13.21 13.13 8.66
CA ARG A 658 -13.11 14.56 8.95
C ARG A 658 -14.39 15.27 8.53
N LYS A 659 -15.00 16.08 9.40
CA LYS A 659 -16.17 16.88 9.02
C LYS A 659 -15.71 18.09 8.20
N VAL A 660 -16.19 18.19 6.97
CA VAL A 660 -15.78 19.22 6.01
C VAL A 660 -16.93 20.11 5.54
N GLY A 661 -18.17 19.83 5.95
CA GLY A 661 -19.31 20.67 5.57
C GLY A 661 -20.56 20.42 6.42
N VAL A 662 -21.52 21.33 6.30
CA VAL A 662 -22.85 21.28 6.94
C VAL A 662 -23.94 21.64 5.92
N GLY A 663 -25.16 21.12 6.11
CA GLY A 663 -26.30 21.43 5.25
C GLY A 663 -26.35 20.67 3.92
N TRP A 664 -25.74 19.48 3.85
CA TRP A 664 -25.63 18.65 2.63
C TRP A 664 -26.81 17.69 2.41
N ASN A 665 -27.90 17.86 3.15
CA ASN A 665 -29.14 17.11 2.97
C ASN A 665 -29.89 17.58 1.70
N MET A 666 -29.35 17.23 0.54
CA MET A 666 -29.83 17.63 -0.79
C MET A 666 -30.41 16.43 -1.54
N LYS A 667 -31.27 16.67 -2.56
CA LYS A 667 -31.87 15.61 -3.38
C LYS A 667 -30.82 14.76 -4.08
N HIS A 668 -29.81 15.43 -4.63
CA HIS A 668 -28.64 14.81 -5.23
C HIS A 668 -27.35 15.49 -4.78
N VAL A 669 -26.28 14.73 -4.62
CA VAL A 669 -24.92 15.22 -4.39
C VAL A 669 -23.96 14.29 -5.12
N PHE A 670 -23.02 14.86 -5.87
CA PHE A 670 -22.01 14.12 -6.62
C PHE A 670 -20.76 14.99 -6.88
N SER A 671 -19.60 14.38 -7.08
CA SER A 671 -18.38 15.13 -7.42
C SER A 671 -18.23 15.31 -8.93
N GLY A 672 -17.76 16.50 -9.33
CA GLY A 672 -17.27 16.79 -10.67
C GLY A 672 -15.82 16.36 -10.92
N GLY A 673 -15.12 15.85 -9.90
CA GLY A 673 -13.66 15.67 -9.88
C GLY A 673 -12.94 16.90 -9.29
N ASP A 674 -11.68 16.73 -8.90
CA ASP A 674 -10.76 17.82 -8.51
C ASP A 674 -11.33 18.85 -7.50
N GLY A 675 -12.04 18.36 -6.50
CA GLY A 675 -12.62 19.18 -5.42
C GLY A 675 -13.92 19.88 -5.80
N ILE A 676 -14.36 19.76 -7.05
CA ILE A 676 -15.66 20.27 -7.50
C ILE A 676 -16.75 19.33 -7.01
N LEU A 677 -17.76 19.88 -6.34
CA LEU A 677 -18.96 19.18 -5.91
C LEU A 677 -20.20 19.85 -6.48
N TYR A 678 -21.17 19.03 -6.88
CA TYR A 678 -22.49 19.47 -7.31
C TYR A 678 -23.55 18.95 -6.35
N ALA A 679 -24.60 19.73 -6.16
CA ALA A 679 -25.79 19.29 -5.44
C ALA A 679 -27.06 19.83 -6.08
N ILE A 680 -28.17 19.10 -5.92
CA ILE A 680 -29.50 19.54 -6.35
C ILE A 680 -30.35 19.76 -5.11
N ASN A 681 -30.79 21.00 -4.90
CA ASN A 681 -31.60 21.38 -3.76
C ASN A 681 -33.09 21.06 -3.97
N ASP A 682 -33.92 21.38 -2.97
CA ASP A 682 -35.36 21.09 -3.02
C ASP A 682 -36.12 21.88 -4.10
N ASN A 683 -35.59 23.04 -4.50
CA ASN A 683 -36.12 23.86 -5.59
C ASN A 683 -35.72 23.35 -6.99
N ASN A 684 -35.03 22.21 -7.09
CA ASN A 684 -34.47 21.67 -8.32
C ASN A 684 -33.43 22.60 -8.97
N ASP A 685 -32.69 23.37 -8.16
CA ASP A 685 -31.55 24.13 -8.63
C ASP A 685 -30.29 23.28 -8.54
N LEU A 686 -29.47 23.30 -9.59
CA LEU A 686 -28.13 22.73 -9.57
C LEU A 686 -27.17 23.74 -8.98
N LEU A 687 -26.51 23.34 -7.90
CA LEU A 687 -25.56 24.11 -7.14
C LEU A 687 -24.15 23.56 -7.35
N TRP A 688 -23.18 24.46 -7.42
CA TRP A 688 -21.76 24.17 -7.54
C TRP A 688 -21.01 24.64 -6.30
N PHE A 689 -20.03 23.84 -5.88
CA PHE A 689 -19.13 24.09 -4.76
C PHE A 689 -17.71 23.65 -5.13
N ARG A 690 -16.71 24.23 -4.46
CA ARG A 690 -15.31 23.81 -4.56
C ARG A 690 -14.67 23.65 -3.19
N HIS A 691 -14.26 22.43 -2.90
CA HIS A 691 -13.59 22.02 -1.67
C HIS A 691 -12.08 21.98 -1.92
N ASP A 692 -11.40 23.08 -1.61
CA ASP A 692 -9.95 23.19 -1.78
C ASP A 692 -9.19 22.30 -0.77
N GLY A 693 -9.81 21.94 0.36
CA GLY A 693 -9.30 20.96 1.32
C GLY A 693 -9.47 19.50 0.90
N ARG A 694 -9.72 19.19 -0.39
CA ARG A 694 -10.00 17.82 -0.87
C ARG A 694 -8.89 16.82 -0.55
N ASP A 695 -7.63 17.21 -0.67
CA ASP A 695 -6.54 16.24 -0.61
C ASP A 695 -6.14 15.89 0.83
N ASP A 696 -6.38 16.79 1.77
CA ASP A 696 -6.09 16.59 3.20
C ASP A 696 -7.34 16.49 4.07
N GLY A 697 -8.53 16.78 3.57
CA GLY A 697 -9.77 16.77 4.34
C GLY A 697 -9.90 17.95 5.30
N SER A 698 -9.21 19.06 5.06
CA SER A 698 -9.38 20.30 5.81
C SER A 698 -10.69 21.01 5.44
N PHE A 699 -11.26 21.77 6.37
CA PHE A 699 -12.46 22.59 6.11
C PHE A 699 -12.07 23.85 5.31
N GLN A 700 -11.70 23.68 4.04
CA GLN A 700 -11.30 24.77 3.16
C GLN A 700 -12.16 24.74 1.89
N TRP A 701 -12.91 25.82 1.68
CA TRP A 701 -13.82 25.99 0.54
C TRP A 701 -13.48 27.28 -0.19
N ALA A 702 -13.56 27.23 -1.52
CA ALA A 702 -13.27 28.41 -2.36
C ALA A 702 -14.25 29.56 -2.11
N ASP A 703 -15.50 29.22 -1.75
CA ASP A 703 -16.57 30.17 -1.49
C ASP A 703 -17.31 29.86 -0.20
N THR A 704 -17.87 30.90 0.42
CA THR A 704 -18.72 30.76 1.62
C THR A 704 -20.16 30.34 1.29
N LYS A 705 -20.55 30.38 0.01
CA LYS A 705 -21.89 30.02 -0.47
C LYS A 705 -21.79 29.26 -1.79
N ALA A 706 -22.77 28.37 -2.00
CA ALA A 706 -22.94 27.67 -3.27
C ALA A 706 -23.22 28.65 -4.41
N ARG A 707 -22.69 28.35 -5.61
CA ARG A 707 -23.05 29.07 -6.84
C ARG A 707 -24.17 28.30 -7.54
N LYS A 708 -25.26 28.97 -7.90
CA LYS A 708 -26.33 28.36 -8.70
C LYS A 708 -25.89 28.32 -10.16
N VAL A 709 -25.80 27.12 -10.73
CA VAL A 709 -25.35 26.88 -12.10
C VAL A 709 -26.41 26.25 -12.99
N GLY A 710 -27.60 25.94 -12.45
CA GLY A 710 -28.71 25.41 -13.23
C GLY A 710 -30.05 25.52 -12.51
N THR A 711 -31.13 25.43 -13.28
CA THR A 711 -32.53 25.45 -12.80
C THR A 711 -33.30 24.29 -13.45
N GLY A 712 -34.26 23.70 -12.75
CA GLY A 712 -35.15 22.66 -13.31
C GLY A 712 -34.57 21.25 -13.33
N TRP A 713 -33.64 20.95 -12.43
CA TRP A 713 -32.94 19.66 -12.31
C TRP A 713 -33.75 18.58 -11.57
N ASP A 714 -35.02 18.40 -11.93
CA ASP A 714 -35.83 17.29 -11.42
C ASP A 714 -35.51 15.99 -12.18
N MET A 715 -34.59 15.20 -11.62
CA MET A 715 -33.99 14.04 -12.28
C MET A 715 -34.02 12.81 -11.35
N LYS A 716 -34.20 11.62 -11.93
CA LYS A 716 -34.14 10.32 -11.23
C LYS A 716 -32.72 10.02 -10.77
N HIS A 717 -31.76 10.17 -11.67
CA HIS A 717 -30.33 9.96 -11.43
C HIS A 717 -29.54 11.13 -12.02
N VAL A 718 -28.48 11.56 -11.34
CA VAL A 718 -27.53 12.56 -11.86
C VAL A 718 -26.14 12.18 -11.41
N PHE A 719 -25.19 12.18 -12.34
CA PHE A 719 -23.80 11.83 -12.07
C PHE A 719 -22.84 12.55 -13.01
N SER A 720 -21.62 12.79 -12.53
CA SER A 720 -20.56 13.40 -13.35
C SER A 720 -19.99 12.38 -14.32
N GLY A 721 -19.86 12.77 -15.58
CA GLY A 721 -19.04 12.07 -16.55
C GLY A 721 -17.56 12.44 -16.47
N GLY A 722 -17.15 13.35 -15.59
CA GLY A 722 -15.83 14.00 -15.56
C GLY A 722 -15.72 15.18 -16.53
N ASP A 723 -14.73 16.04 -16.36
CA ASP A 723 -14.43 17.17 -17.26
C ASP A 723 -15.59 18.13 -17.54
N GLY A 724 -16.52 18.28 -16.58
CA GLY A 724 -17.70 19.15 -16.70
C GLY A 724 -18.86 18.51 -17.44
N ILE A 725 -18.71 17.26 -17.89
CA ILE A 725 -19.80 16.48 -18.42
C ILE A 725 -20.68 16.00 -17.27
N ILE A 726 -21.99 16.21 -17.40
CA ILE A 726 -22.98 15.74 -16.44
C ILE A 726 -24.00 14.90 -17.20
N TYR A 727 -24.25 13.70 -16.70
CA TYR A 727 -25.34 12.84 -17.17
C TYR A 727 -26.51 12.93 -16.21
N ALA A 728 -27.73 12.91 -16.75
CA ALA A 728 -28.94 12.81 -15.96
C ALA A 728 -29.94 11.85 -16.60
N VAL A 729 -30.65 11.09 -15.77
CA VAL A 729 -31.81 10.31 -16.19
C VAL A 729 -33.05 11.09 -15.77
N ASN A 730 -33.85 11.50 -16.74
CA ASN A 730 -35.06 12.27 -16.48
C ASN A 730 -36.23 11.37 -16.05
N GLN A 731 -37.40 11.98 -15.80
CA GLN A 731 -38.58 11.25 -15.35
C GLN A 731 -39.15 10.27 -16.40
N THR A 732 -38.82 10.45 -17.69
CA THR A 732 -39.25 9.62 -18.82
C THR A 732 -38.22 8.54 -19.22
N ASP A 733 -37.23 8.27 -18.36
CA ASP A 733 -36.18 7.26 -18.56
C ASP A 733 -35.26 7.53 -19.76
N GLU A 734 -35.07 8.80 -20.11
CA GLU A 734 -34.10 9.23 -21.11
C GLU A 734 -32.78 9.61 -20.42
N LEU A 735 -31.67 9.16 -21.00
CA LEU A 735 -30.34 9.61 -20.59
C LEU A 735 -29.98 10.88 -21.35
N LEU A 736 -29.74 11.93 -20.58
CA LEU A 736 -29.38 13.26 -21.05
C LEU A 736 -27.91 13.54 -20.75
N TRP A 737 -27.26 14.24 -21.67
CA TRP A 737 -25.89 14.72 -21.58
C TRP A 737 -25.88 16.25 -21.53
N PHE A 738 -25.06 16.79 -20.64
CA PHE A 738 -24.80 18.22 -20.49
C PHE A 738 -23.30 18.45 -20.37
N ARG A 739 -22.83 19.65 -20.76
CA ARG A 739 -21.46 20.11 -20.54
C ARG A 739 -21.44 21.49 -19.91
N HIS A 740 -20.94 21.54 -18.67
CA HIS A 740 -20.76 22.74 -17.88
C HIS A 740 -19.34 23.28 -18.07
N ASP A 741 -19.18 24.21 -19.00
CA ASP A 741 -17.88 24.83 -19.28
C ASP A 741 -17.40 25.72 -18.12
N GLY A 742 -18.31 26.24 -17.30
CA GLY A 742 -18.01 26.98 -16.07
C GLY A 742 -17.58 26.13 -14.87
N ARG A 743 -17.13 24.87 -15.04
CA ARG A 743 -16.91 23.95 -13.91
C ARG A 743 -15.80 24.34 -12.95
N HIS A 744 -14.80 25.10 -13.39
CA HIS A 744 -13.65 25.44 -12.54
C HIS A 744 -13.88 26.64 -11.64
N ASP A 745 -14.76 27.54 -12.09
CA ASP A 745 -15.12 28.76 -11.37
C ASP A 745 -16.59 28.77 -10.91
N GLY A 746 -17.40 27.78 -11.29
CA GLY A 746 -18.83 27.74 -10.96
C GLY A 746 -19.65 28.83 -11.63
N SER A 747 -19.20 29.37 -12.76
CA SER A 747 -19.99 30.32 -13.57
C SER A 747 -21.12 29.60 -14.31
N PHE A 748 -22.23 30.30 -14.60
CA PHE A 748 -23.35 29.76 -15.39
C PHE A 748 -22.97 29.72 -16.88
N GLN A 749 -22.06 28.82 -17.26
CA GLN A 749 -21.57 28.66 -18.63
C GLN A 749 -21.77 27.20 -19.05
N TRP A 750 -22.61 26.99 -20.05
CA TRP A 750 -22.96 25.68 -20.60
C TRP A 750 -22.65 25.66 -22.09
N ALA A 751 -22.12 24.54 -22.58
CA ALA A 751 -21.78 24.38 -23.99
C ALA A 751 -23.02 24.49 -24.91
N ASP A 752 -24.18 24.06 -24.38
CA ASP A 752 -25.45 24.08 -25.09
C ASP A 752 -26.55 24.71 -24.24
N THR A 753 -27.54 25.32 -24.90
CA THR A 753 -28.74 25.86 -24.24
C THR A 753 -29.74 24.79 -23.82
N LYS A 754 -29.60 23.55 -24.32
CA LYS A 754 -30.45 22.40 -24.00
C LYS A 754 -29.61 21.14 -23.85
N ALA A 755 -30.08 20.22 -23.01
CA ALA A 755 -29.50 18.89 -22.88
C ALA A 755 -29.56 18.13 -24.21
N ARG A 756 -28.54 17.33 -24.50
CA ARG A 756 -28.55 16.38 -25.62
C ARG A 756 -29.06 15.04 -25.12
N LYS A 757 -30.05 14.47 -25.80
CA LYS A 757 -30.53 13.12 -25.51
C LYS A 757 -29.55 12.10 -26.10
N VAL A 758 -28.99 11.25 -25.25
CA VAL A 758 -27.99 10.24 -25.63
C VAL A 758 -28.43 8.81 -25.33
N GLY A 759 -29.62 8.60 -24.74
CA GLY A 759 -30.15 7.26 -24.49
C GLY A 759 -31.64 7.23 -24.15
N THR A 760 -32.24 6.03 -24.21
CA THR A 760 -33.63 5.74 -23.84
C THR A 760 -33.73 4.46 -23.03
N GLY A 761 -34.71 4.36 -22.14
CA GLY A 761 -34.97 3.14 -21.37
C GLY A 761 -34.08 2.97 -20.13
N TRP A 762 -33.60 4.08 -19.56
CA TRP A 762 -32.68 4.11 -18.41
C TRP A 762 -33.37 3.96 -17.05
N ASN A 763 -34.44 3.15 -16.97
CA ASN A 763 -35.10 2.82 -15.72
C ASN A 763 -34.25 1.83 -14.90
N MET A 764 -33.29 2.37 -14.14
CA MET A 764 -32.28 1.62 -13.40
C MET A 764 -32.39 1.92 -11.90
N LYS A 765 -32.01 0.96 -11.05
CA LYS A 765 -31.93 1.17 -9.59
C LYS A 765 -30.84 2.18 -9.24
N GLN A 766 -29.70 2.07 -9.89
CA GLN A 766 -28.56 2.96 -9.72
C GLN A 766 -27.86 3.15 -11.08
N VAL A 767 -27.35 4.35 -11.34
CA VAL A 767 -26.53 4.67 -12.52
C VAL A 767 -25.38 5.54 -12.07
N PHE A 768 -24.16 5.22 -12.49
CA PHE A 768 -22.96 5.95 -12.11
C PHE A 768 -21.90 5.86 -13.21
N ALA A 769 -21.00 6.84 -13.25
CA ALA A 769 -19.90 6.81 -14.21
C ALA A 769 -18.92 5.70 -13.89
N GLY A 770 -18.18 5.24 -14.89
CA GLY A 770 -16.93 4.51 -14.75
C GLY A 770 -15.71 5.31 -15.19
N GLY A 771 -15.89 6.57 -15.61
CA GLY A 771 -14.86 7.41 -16.24
C GLY A 771 -14.68 7.11 -17.73
N GLY A 772 -14.07 8.01 -18.50
CA GLY A 772 -13.72 7.80 -19.92
C GLY A 772 -14.88 7.46 -20.88
N GLY A 773 -16.13 7.71 -20.47
CA GLY A 773 -17.33 7.34 -21.24
C GLY A 773 -17.93 5.99 -20.86
N VAL A 774 -17.31 5.26 -19.93
CA VAL A 774 -17.92 4.11 -19.30
C VAL A 774 -19.04 4.57 -18.37
N ILE A 775 -20.19 3.91 -18.45
CA ILE A 775 -21.34 4.10 -17.55
C ILE A 775 -21.74 2.73 -17.02
N TYR A 776 -21.89 2.64 -15.71
CA TYR A 776 -22.41 1.46 -15.04
C TYR A 776 -23.85 1.68 -14.61
N ALA A 777 -24.65 0.61 -14.63
CA ALA A 777 -26.00 0.64 -14.09
C ALA A 777 -26.34 -0.66 -13.39
N ILE A 778 -27.18 -0.59 -12.36
CA ILE A 778 -27.77 -1.74 -11.70
C ILE A 778 -29.25 -1.79 -12.07
N ASN A 779 -29.66 -2.89 -12.71
CA ASN A 779 -31.05 -3.06 -13.14
C ASN A 779 -31.94 -3.60 -12.00
N ALA A 780 -33.24 -3.76 -12.27
CA ALA A 780 -34.19 -4.29 -11.29
C ALA A 780 -33.84 -5.72 -10.80
N ALA A 781 -33.20 -6.53 -11.64
CA ALA A 781 -32.75 -7.90 -11.33
C ALA A 781 -31.45 -7.94 -10.50
N ASN A 782 -30.88 -6.80 -10.11
CA ASN A 782 -29.58 -6.67 -9.45
C ASN A 782 -28.41 -7.16 -10.31
N ASP A 783 -28.53 -7.05 -11.63
CA ASP A 783 -27.39 -7.24 -12.53
C ASP A 783 -26.64 -5.92 -12.67
N LEU A 784 -25.31 -6.00 -12.60
CA LEU A 784 -24.43 -4.88 -12.95
C LEU A 784 -24.17 -4.90 -14.46
N LEU A 785 -24.48 -3.78 -15.10
CA LEU A 785 -24.39 -3.58 -16.53
C LEU A 785 -23.31 -2.54 -16.84
N TRP A 786 -22.60 -2.77 -17.94
CA TRP A 786 -21.58 -1.88 -18.50
C TRP A 786 -22.04 -1.32 -19.85
N PHE A 787 -21.81 -0.03 -20.04
CA PHE A 787 -22.04 0.69 -21.28
C PHE A 787 -20.83 1.57 -21.61
N ARG A 788 -20.60 1.85 -22.89
CA ARG A 788 -19.59 2.82 -23.34
C ARG A 788 -20.19 3.84 -24.30
N HIS A 789 -20.27 5.08 -23.83
CA HIS A 789 -20.68 6.24 -24.62
C HIS A 789 -19.45 6.83 -25.33
N GLU A 790 -19.28 6.50 -26.60
CA GLU A 790 -18.21 7.05 -27.45
C GLU A 790 -18.41 8.54 -27.75
N GLY A 791 -19.68 8.99 -27.77
CA GLY A 791 -20.05 10.40 -27.91
C GLY A 791 -19.87 11.22 -26.63
N ARG A 792 -19.12 10.75 -25.63
CA ARG A 792 -18.97 11.45 -24.34
C ARG A 792 -18.47 12.89 -24.50
N SER A 793 -17.53 13.15 -25.39
CA SER A 793 -16.88 14.46 -25.51
C SER A 793 -17.77 15.53 -26.16
N ASP A 794 -18.66 15.12 -27.06
CA ASP A 794 -19.52 16.00 -27.86
C ASP A 794 -21.02 15.78 -27.60
N GLY A 795 -21.42 14.82 -26.77
CA GLY A 795 -22.82 14.48 -26.51
C GLY A 795 -23.56 13.90 -27.72
N SER A 796 -22.86 13.35 -28.71
CA SER A 796 -23.48 12.65 -29.84
C SER A 796 -24.03 11.29 -29.43
N PHE A 797 -25.11 10.82 -30.05
CA PHE A 797 -25.67 9.49 -29.78
C PHE A 797 -24.76 8.39 -30.39
N ARG A 798 -23.65 8.07 -29.73
CA ARG A 798 -22.69 7.07 -30.18
C ARG A 798 -22.30 6.17 -29.03
N TRP A 799 -22.59 4.88 -29.19
CA TRP A 799 -22.32 3.84 -28.20
C TRP A 799 -21.47 2.73 -28.83
N ALA A 800 -20.54 2.18 -28.06
CA ALA A 800 -19.68 1.09 -28.54
C ALA A 800 -20.49 -0.17 -28.89
N ASP A 801 -21.59 -0.40 -28.17
CA ASP A 801 -22.50 -1.53 -28.37
C ASP A 801 -23.96 -1.08 -28.46
N THR A 802 -24.78 -1.85 -29.16
CA THR A 802 -26.23 -1.65 -29.23
C THR A 802 -26.97 -2.10 -27.98
N LYS A 803 -26.31 -2.86 -27.10
CA LYS A 803 -26.86 -3.37 -25.83
C LYS A 803 -25.80 -3.30 -24.74
N ALA A 804 -26.25 -3.17 -23.50
CA ALA A 804 -25.39 -3.26 -22.32
C ALA A 804 -24.73 -4.65 -22.23
N ARG A 805 -23.49 -4.69 -21.76
CA ARG A 805 -22.83 -5.94 -21.36
C ARG A 805 -23.12 -6.20 -19.88
N LYS A 806 -23.59 -7.41 -19.56
CA LYS A 806 -23.75 -7.83 -18.17
C LYS A 806 -22.40 -8.25 -17.61
N ILE A 807 -21.96 -7.59 -16.55
CA ILE A 807 -20.65 -7.80 -15.93
C ILE A 807 -20.74 -8.23 -14.46
N GLY A 808 -21.95 -8.48 -13.94
CA GLY A 808 -22.15 -8.89 -12.55
C GLY A 808 -23.59 -9.33 -12.28
N THR A 809 -23.75 -10.15 -11.25
CA THR A 809 -25.04 -10.62 -10.71
C THR A 809 -25.09 -10.39 -9.20
N GLY A 810 -26.28 -10.19 -8.64
CA GLY A 810 -26.46 -10.12 -7.19
C GLY A 810 -26.03 -8.80 -6.54
N TRP A 811 -25.97 -7.71 -7.31
CA TRP A 811 -25.59 -6.37 -6.85
C TRP A 811 -26.69 -5.67 -6.04
N ASN A 812 -27.14 -6.31 -4.96
CA ASN A 812 -28.13 -5.76 -4.03
C ASN A 812 -27.45 -4.92 -2.93
N MET A 813 -26.88 -3.79 -3.33
CA MET A 813 -26.10 -2.90 -2.46
C MET A 813 -26.90 -1.63 -2.14
N LYS A 814 -26.71 -1.05 -0.95
CA LYS A 814 -27.34 0.22 -0.57
C LYS A 814 -26.95 1.32 -1.56
N GLN A 815 -25.67 1.39 -1.92
CA GLN A 815 -25.17 2.32 -2.92
C GLN A 815 -23.86 1.80 -3.54
N VAL A 816 -23.64 2.08 -4.83
CA VAL A 816 -22.40 1.79 -5.56
C VAL A 816 -21.90 3.05 -6.26
N LEU A 817 -20.58 3.23 -6.30
CA LEU A 817 -19.90 4.35 -6.93
C LEU A 817 -18.55 3.93 -7.51
N SER A 818 -18.03 4.69 -8.47
CA SER A 818 -16.66 4.57 -8.96
C SER A 818 -15.76 5.66 -8.38
N ASP A 819 -14.47 5.37 -8.28
CA ASP A 819 -13.38 6.28 -7.94
C ASP A 819 -12.27 6.24 -8.98
#